data_AF-A0A1H1UM30-F1
#
_entry.id   AF-A0A1H1UM30-F1
#
_cell.length_a   1.000
_cell.length_b   1.000
_cell.length_c   1.000
_cell.angle_alpha   90.00
_cell.angle_beta   90.00
_cell.angle_gamma   90.00
#
_symmetry.space_group_name_H-M   'P 1'
#
loop_
_entity.id
_entity.type
_entity.pdbx_description
1 polymer ?
#
loop_
_entity_poly.entity_id
_entity_poly.type
_entity_poly.pdbx_seq_one_letter_code
_entity_poly.pdbx_strand_id
1 'polypeptide(L)'
;MRIGWKHGLLAASALLLVTTVSQAAVPMPKAEAFDWYGHNGSGTFREDFNGTELDSTKWLIAAKQWGGDNNGVVPENVKLSGGKLILEAHGDSYTGDVLGLKRDGSAPGGVKQGGKQRVGAAIASREYLGSGKYTMRAKVIGNMGVASTMWTFNYQEYYPGDPEFQRAVNAGLVSPTADYYAYNHEIDIELPGRPGAAHTGQSFQKALFNTFTGENEGEYQTTYGNLPVNVADGQFHDFSFEWHTGSPTEAARVDYYIDNVKVATNTNFIPTNAGRLWLGVWFPNTWAGGPPSFDVKQMEVDWFEFTPYNEPGDTWMPETFPDDGWESMDFRPMTGAEINQRNPSAGGVWRDDFNGTTLNPGDWLVAKKNWGGQLGNGLTGQSFNGGVHPDNVKLDGQGNLALEAHGNYYNGLPLGINRTGAQRKDGKRVGAAIATSRYFGSGEYEVRMKVPNVNNGSPHGAVPAIWTFHYQEFDEGSPEYVANNGTGDYWASNHEIDIELPGRPGPPHTGMTFEKALFNTWQGERESPQEYHANFTDLGENVAITDGGWHTFKFIWETGDTARNVLPSVKFYLDGELKWTATGANYVPNKPGRLWLGYWFPRNWAGTANFSTSQLLIDYVSIKPYSTGGAVVQSESYPMDGFAAWEEYPEYCSSPCGGGAPTPTPGVTPTPTPSTTPTPSVTPTPTPGTTPTPGVTPTPTPGTTPTPSVTPTPTPSVTPTPGPNLLANGDFSGGMNGWTGTGGSASVTGGEMVLASNPVTSRAEQQNIAVTSGRKYRLSGNLKNSNAASWTYLGLTGSMSNVTNSQGNTNKEAGISGTAYTQAWIQFTASSNTVSVYTSFYKDQAGNGYADQLTLVEVP
;
A
#
# COMPACT_ATOMS: atom_id res chain seq x y z
N MET A 1 3.40 64.60 59.50
CA MET A 1 4.08 65.28 58.38
C MET A 1 5.54 64.85 58.41
N ARG A 2 6.09 64.38 57.28
CA ARG A 2 7.52 64.08 57.05
C ARG A 2 8.14 62.80 57.67
N ILE A 3 8.93 62.14 56.79
CA ILE A 3 10.14 61.29 57.01
C ILE A 3 9.83 59.89 57.58
N GLY A 4 10.36 58.75 57.14
CA GLY A 4 11.50 58.40 56.29
C GLY A 4 12.26 57.24 56.95
N TRP A 5 12.34 56.09 56.27
CA TRP A 5 13.29 54.95 56.39
C TRP A 5 13.45 54.20 57.74
N LYS A 6 13.31 52.86 57.70
CA LYS A 6 14.41 51.89 57.96
C LYS A 6 14.06 50.44 57.57
N HIS A 7 14.95 49.88 56.75
CA HIS A 7 15.39 48.50 56.44
C HIS A 7 14.60 47.24 56.85
N GLY A 8 14.62 46.27 55.93
CA GLY A 8 14.64 44.83 56.22
C GLY A 8 14.43 43.97 54.98
N LEU A 9 15.47 43.27 54.51
CA LEU A 9 15.42 42.31 53.41
C LEU A 9 14.39 41.19 53.68
N LEU A 10 13.55 40.90 52.68
CA LEU A 10 12.66 39.74 52.61
C LEU A 10 13.35 38.58 51.88
N ALA A 11 13.44 37.43 52.57
CA ALA A 11 13.39 36.12 51.93
C ALA A 11 12.23 35.38 52.61
N ALA A 12 11.13 35.21 51.90
CA ALA A 12 9.97 34.44 52.34
C ALA A 12 9.60 33.46 51.24
N SER A 13 9.71 32.17 51.58
CA SER A 13 9.31 31.01 50.80
C SER A 13 7.83 31.09 50.44
N ALA A 14 7.50 30.92 49.15
CA ALA A 14 6.14 30.89 48.67
C ALA A 14 5.69 29.44 48.43
N LEU A 15 4.57 29.14 49.08
CA LEU A 15 3.73 27.95 49.03
C LEU A 15 3.32 27.64 47.57
N LEU A 16 3.58 26.41 47.11
CA LEU A 16 3.23 25.96 45.76
C LEU A 16 1.71 25.67 45.70
N LEU A 17 0.96 26.60 45.09
CA LEU A 17 -0.43 26.40 44.72
C LEU A 17 -0.47 25.73 43.34
N VAL A 18 -0.93 24.48 43.26
CA VAL A 18 -1.14 23.79 41.98
C VAL A 18 -2.44 24.31 41.38
N THR A 19 -2.34 25.28 40.48
CA THR A 19 -3.42 25.66 39.56
C THR A 19 -3.40 24.73 38.36
N THR A 20 -4.42 23.87 38.24
CA THR A 20 -4.73 23.17 36.99
C THR A 20 -5.17 24.19 35.94
N VAL A 21 -4.25 24.56 35.06
CA VAL A 21 -4.58 25.23 33.80
C VAL A 21 -5.15 24.16 32.88
N SER A 22 -6.48 24.13 32.74
CA SER A 22 -7.08 23.49 31.57
C SER A 22 -6.59 24.25 30.34
N GLN A 23 -5.70 23.66 29.56
CA GLN A 23 -5.46 24.09 28.20
C GLN A 23 -6.78 23.87 27.44
N ALA A 24 -7.61 24.90 27.37
CA ALA A 24 -8.55 25.01 26.28
C ALA A 24 -7.70 25.02 25.01
N ALA A 25 -7.95 24.07 24.11
CA ALA A 25 -7.35 24.04 22.78
C ALA A 25 -7.55 25.43 22.17
N VAL A 26 -6.45 26.14 21.92
CA VAL A 26 -6.47 27.37 21.14
C VAL A 26 -6.87 26.91 19.72
N PRO A 27 -8.00 27.39 19.16
CA PRO A 27 -8.34 27.07 17.78
C PRO A 27 -7.17 27.54 16.92
N MET A 28 -6.60 26.64 16.12
CA MET A 28 -5.66 27.07 15.08
C MET A 28 -6.36 28.10 14.20
N PRO A 29 -5.71 29.20 13.80
CA PRO A 29 -6.30 30.13 12.84
C PRO A 29 -6.70 29.33 11.60
N LYS A 30 -7.95 29.49 11.16
CA LYS A 30 -8.51 28.95 9.91
C LYS A 30 -7.52 29.33 8.80
N ALA A 31 -6.76 28.37 8.29
CA ALA A 31 -5.84 28.62 7.18
C ALA A 31 -6.66 29.21 6.02
N GLU A 32 -6.20 30.31 5.45
CA GLU A 32 -6.82 30.93 4.28
C GLU A 32 -6.76 29.90 3.15
N ALA A 33 -7.87 29.21 2.91
CA ALA A 33 -8.00 28.03 2.05
C ALA A 33 -7.83 28.30 0.54
N PHE A 34 -7.30 29.46 0.15
CA PHE A 34 -7.56 30.04 -1.16
C PHE A 34 -6.43 30.03 -2.20
N ASP A 35 -5.25 29.51 -1.86
CA ASP A 35 -4.14 29.42 -2.81
C ASP A 35 -3.53 28.01 -2.91
N TRP A 36 -4.28 26.99 -2.44
CA TRP A 36 -3.78 25.62 -2.26
C TRP A 36 -3.96 24.72 -3.51
N TYR A 37 -4.64 25.21 -4.56
CA TYR A 37 -5.10 24.37 -5.67
C TYR A 37 -4.30 24.50 -6.98
N GLY A 38 -3.03 24.89 -6.93
CA GLY A 38 -2.19 24.95 -8.14
C GLY A 38 -2.64 25.99 -9.20
N HIS A 39 -3.66 26.78 -8.92
CA HIS A 39 -4.12 27.86 -9.77
C HIS A 39 -3.35 29.14 -9.47
N ASN A 40 -2.25 29.37 -10.19
CA ASN A 40 -1.50 30.63 -10.19
C ASN A 40 -2.26 31.81 -10.86
N GLY A 41 -3.58 31.84 -10.74
CA GLY A 41 -4.44 32.90 -11.25
C GLY A 41 -5.90 32.47 -11.27
N SER A 42 -6.77 33.48 -11.24
CA SER A 42 -8.24 33.50 -11.29
C SER A 42 -8.94 32.65 -12.41
N GLY A 43 -8.45 31.46 -12.73
CA GLY A 43 -8.87 30.67 -13.88
C GLY A 43 -9.84 29.58 -13.49
N THR A 44 -11.01 29.57 -14.11
CA THR A 44 -11.94 28.46 -14.20
C THR A 44 -11.25 27.10 -14.43
N PHE A 45 -11.65 26.05 -13.72
CA PHE A 45 -11.28 24.66 -14.06
C PHE A 45 -12.19 24.20 -15.20
N ARG A 46 -11.62 23.85 -16.35
CA ARG A 46 -12.38 23.41 -17.52
C ARG A 46 -11.81 22.16 -18.16
N GLU A 47 -12.72 21.29 -18.59
CA GLU A 47 -12.42 20.12 -19.41
C GLU A 47 -13.37 20.04 -20.60
N ASP A 48 -12.82 19.94 -21.80
CA ASP A 48 -13.55 19.82 -23.07
C ASP A 48 -13.47 18.40 -23.67
N PHE A 49 -12.75 17.47 -23.03
CA PHE A 49 -12.63 16.06 -23.42
C PHE A 49 -12.18 15.82 -24.88
N ASN A 50 -11.44 16.78 -25.44
CA ASN A 50 -10.93 16.75 -26.82
C ASN A 50 -9.68 15.87 -27.00
N GLY A 51 -9.10 15.38 -25.88
CA GLY A 51 -7.99 14.46 -25.89
C GLY A 51 -8.37 13.08 -26.44
N THR A 52 -7.35 12.29 -26.75
CA THR A 52 -7.53 10.87 -27.08
C THR A 52 -7.49 9.97 -25.84
N GLU A 53 -7.08 10.53 -24.71
CA GLU A 53 -7.14 9.95 -23.39
C GLU A 53 -7.59 11.01 -22.40
N LEU A 54 -8.19 10.57 -21.29
CA LEU A 54 -8.56 11.46 -20.20
C LEU A 54 -7.29 12.11 -19.61
N ASP A 55 -7.34 13.41 -19.37
CA ASP A 55 -6.21 14.14 -18.78
C ASP A 55 -5.95 13.63 -17.36
N SER A 56 -4.91 12.81 -17.23
CA SER A 56 -4.53 12.17 -15.98
C SER A 56 -4.00 13.12 -14.93
N THR A 57 -3.72 14.38 -15.28
CA THR A 57 -3.36 15.42 -14.30
C THR A 57 -4.59 16.06 -13.67
N LYS A 58 -5.75 15.97 -14.32
CA LYS A 58 -7.02 16.54 -13.84
C LYS A 58 -7.99 15.52 -13.28
N TRP A 59 -7.97 14.29 -13.81
CA TRP A 59 -9.00 13.30 -13.52
C TRP A 59 -8.44 11.97 -13.01
N LEU A 60 -9.27 11.27 -12.25
CA LEU A 60 -9.18 9.90 -11.79
C LEU A 60 -10.27 9.09 -12.47
N ILE A 61 -10.02 7.80 -12.71
CA ILE A 61 -11.03 6.86 -13.20
C ILE A 61 -11.39 5.90 -12.07
N ALA A 62 -12.68 5.79 -11.77
CA ALA A 62 -13.16 4.97 -10.66
C ALA A 62 -13.22 3.49 -11.04
N ALA A 63 -12.71 2.66 -10.14
CA ALA A 63 -12.83 1.20 -10.12
C ALA A 63 -13.29 0.79 -8.72
N LYS A 64 -14.58 1.01 -8.42
CA LYS A 64 -15.16 0.74 -7.09
C LYS A 64 -16.60 0.27 -7.19
N GLN A 65 -17.03 -0.51 -6.20
CA GLN A 65 -18.42 -0.90 -6.01
C GLN A 65 -18.98 -0.19 -4.78
N TRP A 66 -20.16 0.41 -4.92
CA TRP A 66 -20.92 0.95 -3.80
C TRP A 66 -22.42 0.80 -4.04
N GLY A 67 -23.15 0.74 -2.93
CA GLY A 67 -24.61 0.64 -2.92
C GLY A 67 -25.18 -0.63 -3.58
N GLY A 68 -26.42 -0.96 -3.21
CA GLY A 68 -27.29 -1.88 -3.95
C GLY A 68 -26.79 -3.23 -4.43
N ASP A 69 -27.49 -3.73 -5.46
CA ASP A 69 -27.26 -5.00 -6.16
C ASP A 69 -26.76 -4.68 -7.59
N ASN A 70 -25.51 -4.25 -7.66
CA ASN A 70 -24.78 -3.88 -8.87
C ASN A 70 -23.33 -4.40 -8.80
N ASN A 71 -22.61 -4.31 -9.92
CA ASN A 71 -21.21 -4.72 -10.00
C ASN A 71 -20.28 -3.51 -10.18
N GLY A 72 -20.64 -2.39 -9.56
CA GLY A 72 -19.82 -1.18 -9.44
C GLY A 72 -19.67 -0.38 -10.73
N VAL A 73 -18.67 0.49 -10.73
CA VAL A 73 -18.20 1.23 -11.90
C VAL A 73 -16.82 0.73 -12.28
N VAL A 74 -16.57 0.63 -13.59
CA VAL A 74 -15.28 0.14 -14.10
C VAL A 74 -14.70 1.05 -15.17
N PRO A 75 -13.36 1.13 -15.27
CA PRO A 75 -12.67 1.97 -16.24
C PRO A 75 -12.84 1.59 -17.70
N GLU A 76 -13.14 0.32 -18.03
CA GLU A 76 -13.44 -0.08 -19.42
C GLU A 76 -14.65 0.65 -19.98
N ASN A 77 -15.53 1.13 -19.10
CA ASN A 77 -16.73 1.88 -19.47
C ASN A 77 -16.49 3.40 -19.55
N VAL A 78 -15.26 3.87 -19.32
CA VAL A 78 -14.86 5.28 -19.46
C VAL A 78 -14.06 5.44 -20.75
N LYS A 79 -14.57 6.24 -21.70
CA LYS A 79 -13.95 6.43 -23.02
C LYS A 79 -13.96 7.88 -23.43
N LEU A 80 -13.03 8.28 -24.30
CA LEU A 80 -13.12 9.53 -25.04
C LEU A 80 -13.45 9.24 -26.50
N SER A 81 -14.46 9.92 -27.06
CA SER A 81 -14.83 9.75 -28.46
C SER A 81 -15.50 11.00 -29.02
N GLY A 82 -14.99 11.48 -30.15
CA GLY A 82 -15.58 12.64 -30.85
C GLY A 82 -15.55 13.94 -30.04
N GLY A 83 -14.52 14.14 -29.21
CA GLY A 83 -14.39 15.32 -28.34
C GLY A 83 -15.33 15.31 -27.14
N LYS A 84 -15.62 14.11 -26.61
CA LYS A 84 -16.54 13.91 -25.48
C LYS A 84 -16.06 12.81 -24.58
N LEU A 85 -16.43 12.91 -23.31
CA LEU A 85 -16.40 11.78 -22.39
C LEU A 85 -17.64 10.91 -22.60
N ILE A 86 -17.42 9.61 -22.72
CA ILE A 86 -18.45 8.58 -22.84
C ILE A 86 -18.39 7.73 -21.58
N LEU A 87 -19.49 7.70 -20.84
CA LEU A 87 -19.68 6.87 -19.65
C LEU A 87 -20.72 5.80 -19.98
N GLU A 88 -20.26 4.56 -20.17
CA GLU A 88 -21.11 3.42 -20.51
C GLU A 88 -21.74 2.75 -19.29
N ALA A 89 -22.96 2.27 -19.48
CA ALA A 89 -23.71 1.48 -18.52
C ALA A 89 -24.15 0.18 -19.18
N HIS A 90 -23.82 -0.94 -18.55
CA HIS A 90 -24.19 -2.28 -19.01
C HIS A 90 -25.40 -2.78 -18.22
N GLY A 91 -26.55 -2.95 -18.88
CA GLY A 91 -27.79 -3.35 -18.25
C GLY A 91 -27.94 -4.87 -18.08
N ASP A 92 -29.14 -5.32 -17.71
CA ASP A 92 -29.46 -6.73 -17.45
C ASP A 92 -29.38 -7.61 -18.73
N SER A 93 -29.33 -7.01 -19.93
CA SER A 93 -29.18 -7.76 -21.20
C SER A 93 -27.73 -7.83 -21.70
N TYR A 94 -26.77 -7.26 -20.96
CA TYR A 94 -25.38 -7.27 -21.39
C TYR A 94 -24.77 -8.66 -21.41
N THR A 95 -24.13 -9.00 -22.52
CA THR A 95 -23.49 -10.31 -22.77
C THR A 95 -22.03 -10.22 -23.18
N GLY A 96 -21.49 -8.99 -23.29
CA GLY A 96 -20.11 -8.75 -23.66
C GLY A 96 -19.10 -9.15 -22.58
N ASP A 97 -17.85 -8.76 -22.77
CA ASP A 97 -16.74 -9.29 -21.96
C ASP A 97 -16.34 -8.41 -20.79
N VAL A 98 -16.87 -7.19 -20.68
CA VAL A 98 -16.59 -6.33 -19.53
C VAL A 98 -17.25 -6.91 -18.28
N LEU A 99 -16.45 -7.08 -17.24
CA LEU A 99 -16.88 -7.58 -15.95
C LEU A 99 -16.85 -6.44 -14.92
N GLY A 100 -17.81 -6.46 -14.00
CA GLY A 100 -17.83 -5.54 -12.87
C GLY A 100 -17.02 -6.04 -11.67
N LEU A 101 -17.15 -5.33 -10.55
CA LEU A 101 -16.42 -5.54 -9.31
C LEU A 101 -17.27 -6.29 -8.28
N LYS A 102 -16.62 -7.08 -7.42
CA LYS A 102 -17.26 -7.66 -6.24
C LYS A 102 -17.44 -6.59 -5.16
N ARG A 103 -18.49 -6.77 -4.35
CA ARG A 103 -18.87 -5.83 -3.27
C ARG A 103 -17.92 -5.83 -2.07
N ASP A 104 -17.17 -6.90 -1.84
CA ASP A 104 -16.20 -6.99 -0.73
C ASP A 104 -14.85 -6.35 -1.07
N GLY A 105 -14.73 -5.70 -2.23
CA GLY A 105 -13.47 -5.10 -2.71
C GLY A 105 -12.39 -6.12 -3.05
N SER A 106 -12.62 -7.42 -2.81
CA SER A 106 -11.71 -8.47 -3.24
C SER A 106 -11.90 -8.69 -4.74
N ALA A 107 -10.89 -8.35 -5.54
CA ALA A 107 -10.79 -8.90 -6.88
C ALA A 107 -10.29 -10.32 -6.70
N PRO A 108 -11.12 -11.35 -6.94
CA PRO A 108 -10.59 -12.69 -6.96
C PRO A 108 -9.68 -12.73 -8.18
N GLY A 109 -8.43 -12.97 -7.91
CA GLY A 109 -7.41 -13.09 -8.92
C GLY A 109 -7.09 -11.89 -9.82
N GLY A 110 -7.24 -10.64 -9.35
CA GLY A 110 -6.89 -9.46 -10.15
C GLY A 110 -7.72 -9.28 -11.43
N VAL A 111 -8.74 -10.12 -11.62
CA VAL A 111 -9.77 -10.00 -12.63
C VAL A 111 -11.00 -9.43 -11.94
N LYS A 112 -11.66 -8.47 -12.58
CA LYS A 112 -12.99 -7.96 -12.22
C LYS A 112 -13.94 -9.17 -12.17
N GLN A 113 -14.18 -9.81 -11.02
CA GLN A 113 -15.06 -11.01 -10.93
C GLN A 113 -16.43 -10.72 -10.29
N GLY A 114 -16.93 -9.51 -10.49
CA GLY A 114 -18.36 -9.24 -10.38
C GLY A 114 -19.12 -9.81 -11.59
N GLY A 115 -20.44 -9.67 -11.58
CA GLY A 115 -21.26 -9.93 -12.75
C GLY A 115 -20.95 -8.98 -13.92
N LYS A 116 -21.34 -9.40 -15.12
CA LYS A 116 -21.24 -8.61 -16.36
C LYS A 116 -22.30 -7.51 -16.46
N GLN A 117 -23.39 -7.65 -15.70
CA GLN A 117 -24.57 -6.79 -15.76
C GLN A 117 -24.50 -5.74 -14.66
N ARG A 118 -25.19 -4.62 -14.86
CA ARG A 118 -25.24 -3.50 -13.92
C ARG A 118 -23.85 -2.98 -13.56
N VAL A 119 -23.06 -2.78 -14.60
CA VAL A 119 -21.69 -2.23 -14.53
C VAL A 119 -21.71 -0.83 -15.10
N GLY A 120 -21.37 0.15 -14.29
CA GLY A 120 -21.37 1.57 -14.64
C GLY A 120 -19.98 2.11 -14.97
N ALA A 121 -19.85 3.43 -14.95
CA ALA A 121 -18.62 4.16 -15.21
C ALA A 121 -18.62 5.45 -14.39
N ALA A 122 -17.48 5.85 -13.81
CA ALA A 122 -17.35 7.16 -13.19
C ALA A 122 -15.91 7.68 -13.27
N ILE A 123 -15.78 9.00 -13.31
CA ILE A 123 -14.52 9.71 -13.15
C ILE A 123 -14.66 10.72 -12.02
N ALA A 124 -13.55 11.06 -11.38
CA ALA A 124 -13.49 12.10 -10.36
C ALA A 124 -12.37 13.11 -10.65
N SER A 125 -12.53 14.37 -10.27
CA SER A 125 -11.43 15.33 -10.32
C SER A 125 -10.33 14.94 -9.33
N ARG A 126 -9.07 15.21 -9.68
CA ARG A 126 -7.96 15.13 -8.72
C ARG A 126 -8.00 16.28 -7.74
N GLU A 127 -8.29 17.48 -8.26
CA GLU A 127 -8.47 18.66 -7.44
C GLU A 127 -9.75 18.59 -6.62
N TYR A 128 -9.68 19.10 -5.39
CA TYR A 128 -10.84 19.33 -4.55
C TYR A 128 -11.38 20.71 -4.86
N LEU A 129 -12.64 20.77 -5.29
CA LEU A 129 -13.28 21.99 -5.74
C LEU A 129 -14.19 22.51 -4.61
N GLY A 130 -14.09 23.81 -4.29
CA GLY A 130 -14.81 24.50 -3.21
C GLY A 130 -16.09 25.21 -3.68
N SER A 131 -16.50 26.27 -2.97
CA SER A 131 -17.66 27.09 -3.37
C SER A 131 -17.49 27.63 -4.79
N GLY A 132 -18.58 27.66 -5.55
CA GLY A 132 -18.54 28.08 -6.94
C GLY A 132 -19.70 27.58 -7.78
N LYS A 133 -19.61 27.87 -9.08
CA LYS A 133 -20.54 27.37 -10.09
C LYS A 133 -19.95 26.16 -10.79
N TYR A 134 -20.68 25.06 -10.74
CA TYR A 134 -20.37 23.80 -11.43
C TYR A 134 -21.33 23.65 -12.60
N THR A 135 -20.83 23.33 -13.78
CA THR A 135 -21.67 23.08 -14.95
C THR A 135 -21.13 21.93 -15.77
N MET A 136 -21.99 20.93 -15.98
CA MET A 136 -21.77 19.83 -16.88
C MET A 136 -22.74 19.92 -18.05
N ARG A 137 -22.25 19.92 -19.28
CA ARG A 137 -23.09 19.77 -20.47
C ARG A 137 -23.12 18.32 -20.89
N ALA A 138 -24.26 17.67 -20.75
CA ALA A 138 -24.37 16.23 -21.00
C ALA A 138 -25.67 15.82 -21.71
N LYS A 139 -25.61 14.66 -22.35
CA LYS A 139 -26.77 13.88 -22.79
C LYS A 139 -26.86 12.65 -21.89
N VAL A 140 -27.95 12.56 -21.13
CA VAL A 140 -28.14 11.53 -20.10
C VAL A 140 -28.78 10.25 -20.65
N ILE A 141 -28.67 9.15 -19.89
CA ILE A 141 -29.30 7.88 -20.26
C ILE A 141 -30.80 7.94 -19.97
N GLY A 142 -31.64 7.78 -21.00
CA GLY A 142 -33.11 7.80 -20.88
C GLY A 142 -33.77 6.48 -20.47
N ASN A 143 -32.99 5.50 -20.02
CA ASN A 143 -33.47 4.20 -19.57
C ASN A 143 -33.57 4.16 -18.05
N MET A 144 -34.64 3.54 -17.53
CA MET A 144 -34.83 3.33 -16.10
C MET A 144 -33.84 2.29 -15.56
N GLY A 145 -33.59 2.31 -14.24
CA GLY A 145 -32.77 1.33 -13.54
C GLY A 145 -31.28 1.69 -13.47
N VAL A 146 -30.90 2.80 -14.10
CA VAL A 146 -29.55 3.36 -14.11
C VAL A 146 -29.63 4.85 -13.77
N ALA A 147 -28.67 5.33 -13.00
CA ALA A 147 -28.54 6.72 -12.65
C ALA A 147 -27.55 7.43 -13.59
N SER A 148 -27.88 8.63 -14.06
CA SER A 148 -26.92 9.60 -14.62
C SER A 148 -26.70 10.70 -13.58
N THR A 149 -25.46 10.92 -13.17
CA THR A 149 -25.16 11.73 -11.98
C THR A 149 -23.98 12.68 -12.19
N MET A 150 -24.06 13.81 -11.49
CA MET A 150 -22.95 14.71 -11.21
C MET A 150 -22.99 15.03 -9.72
N TRP A 151 -21.88 14.83 -9.01
CA TRP A 151 -21.84 15.11 -7.58
C TRP A 151 -20.47 15.57 -7.09
N THR A 152 -20.41 16.21 -5.93
CA THR A 152 -19.15 16.44 -5.20
C THR A 152 -19.06 15.48 -4.04
N PHE A 153 -17.86 15.04 -3.64
CA PHE A 153 -17.70 14.13 -2.52
C PHE A 153 -16.39 14.40 -1.74
N ASN A 154 -16.48 14.37 -0.41
CA ASN A 154 -15.35 14.43 0.52
C ASN A 154 -15.72 13.65 1.77
N TYR A 155 -14.97 12.59 2.08
CA TYR A 155 -15.34 11.61 3.11
C TYR A 155 -14.27 11.39 4.17
N GLN A 156 -14.71 11.37 5.43
CA GLN A 156 -13.87 11.06 6.58
C GLN A 156 -14.57 10.14 7.57
N GLU A 157 -13.78 9.23 8.15
CA GLU A 157 -14.16 8.44 9.31
C GLU A 157 -13.46 8.98 10.56
N TYR A 158 -14.24 9.22 11.61
CA TYR A 158 -13.74 9.48 12.95
C TYR A 158 -14.01 8.26 13.83
N TYR A 159 -13.03 7.83 14.63
CA TYR A 159 -13.09 6.60 15.42
C TYR A 159 -13.26 6.89 16.92
N PRO A 160 -13.68 5.89 17.73
CA PRO A 160 -13.72 6.00 19.18
C PRO A 160 -12.41 6.47 19.79
N GLY A 161 -12.42 7.67 20.36
CA GLY A 161 -11.25 8.35 20.93
C GLY A 161 -10.96 9.69 20.27
N ASP A 162 -11.44 9.89 19.04
CA ASP A 162 -11.34 11.15 18.34
C ASP A 162 -12.28 12.21 18.94
N PRO A 163 -11.81 13.47 19.09
CA PRO A 163 -12.67 14.54 19.57
C PRO A 163 -13.93 14.76 18.72
N GLU A 164 -13.86 14.52 17.40
CA GLU A 164 -15.01 14.64 16.50
C GLU A 164 -16.01 13.49 16.67
N PHE A 165 -15.54 12.25 16.85
CA PHE A 165 -16.42 11.13 17.19
C PHE A 165 -17.17 11.40 18.50
N GLN A 166 -16.47 11.93 19.52
CA GLN A 166 -17.11 12.31 20.79
C GLN A 166 -18.12 13.46 20.63
N ARG A 167 -17.84 14.43 19.74
CA ARG A 167 -18.82 15.48 19.40
C ARG A 167 -20.07 14.90 18.76
N ALA A 168 -19.91 13.99 17.79
CA ALA A 168 -21.02 13.33 17.12
C ALA A 168 -21.86 12.49 18.10
N VAL A 169 -21.22 11.76 19.03
CA VAL A 169 -21.90 11.01 20.09
C VAL A 169 -22.72 11.95 20.99
N ASN A 170 -22.13 13.07 21.42
CA ASN A 170 -22.82 14.04 22.27
C ASN A 170 -23.99 14.74 21.55
N ALA A 171 -23.88 14.90 20.23
CA ALA A 171 -24.94 15.42 19.38
C ALA A 171 -26.02 14.37 19.05
N GLY A 172 -25.80 13.11 19.41
CA GLY A 172 -26.72 12.00 19.11
C GLY A 172 -26.71 11.54 17.65
N LEU A 173 -25.69 11.93 16.89
CA LEU A 173 -25.54 11.59 15.47
C LEU A 173 -25.02 10.15 15.28
N VAL A 174 -24.30 9.63 16.27
CA VAL A 174 -23.72 8.28 16.24
C VAL A 174 -23.82 7.61 17.62
N SER A 175 -23.93 6.28 17.64
CA SER A 175 -23.90 5.51 18.89
C SER A 175 -22.51 5.61 19.56
N PRO A 176 -22.43 5.72 20.91
CA PRO A 176 -21.15 5.60 21.63
C PRO A 176 -20.40 4.28 21.38
N THR A 177 -21.08 3.27 20.84
CA THR A 177 -20.53 1.95 20.52
C THR A 177 -20.34 1.73 19.01
N ALA A 178 -20.53 2.75 18.18
CA ALA A 178 -20.27 2.62 16.75
C ALA A 178 -18.76 2.49 16.49
N ASP A 179 -18.41 1.79 15.41
CA ASP A 179 -17.01 1.59 15.03
C ASP A 179 -16.39 2.91 14.52
N TYR A 180 -17.18 3.76 13.88
CA TYR A 180 -16.78 5.09 13.41
C TYR A 180 -18.00 6.00 13.21
N TYR A 181 -17.73 7.29 12.99
CA TYR A 181 -18.68 8.29 12.52
C TYR A 181 -18.26 8.76 11.12
N ALA A 182 -19.16 8.56 10.15
CA ALA A 182 -19.00 9.02 8.77
C ALA A 182 -19.32 10.51 8.67
N TYR A 183 -18.32 11.31 8.38
CA TYR A 183 -18.46 12.72 8.07
C TYR A 183 -18.33 12.89 6.55
N ASN A 184 -19.42 13.29 5.90
CA ASN A 184 -19.53 13.36 4.45
C ASN A 184 -19.92 14.77 4.01
N HIS A 185 -19.29 15.29 2.96
CA HIS A 185 -19.62 16.56 2.35
C HIS A 185 -19.91 16.36 0.86
N GLU A 186 -21.19 16.44 0.50
CA GLU A 186 -21.65 16.03 -0.83
C GLU A 186 -22.82 16.87 -1.36
N ILE A 187 -22.85 17.07 -2.68
CA ILE A 187 -23.86 17.83 -3.42
C ILE A 187 -24.16 17.06 -4.70
N ASP A 188 -25.42 16.71 -4.94
CA ASP A 188 -25.78 15.85 -6.06
C ASP A 188 -26.77 16.48 -7.04
N ILE A 189 -26.61 16.12 -8.31
CA ILE A 189 -27.67 16.07 -9.31
C ILE A 189 -27.81 14.62 -9.77
N GLU A 190 -28.94 13.99 -9.50
CA GLU A 190 -29.20 12.60 -9.90
C GLU A 190 -30.49 12.44 -10.71
N LEU A 191 -30.39 11.64 -11.78
CA LEU A 191 -31.48 11.33 -12.71
C LEU A 191 -31.61 9.81 -12.88
N PRO A 192 -32.84 9.25 -12.97
CA PRO A 192 -34.13 9.94 -12.93
C PRO A 192 -34.54 10.36 -11.52
N GLY A 193 -35.25 11.48 -11.40
CA GLY A 193 -35.86 11.91 -10.15
C GLY A 193 -37.23 11.28 -9.91
N ARG A 194 -37.84 11.58 -8.75
CA ARG A 194 -39.15 11.04 -8.33
C ARG A 194 -39.95 12.10 -7.55
N PRO A 195 -41.28 11.97 -7.38
CA PRO A 195 -42.10 13.00 -6.73
C PRO A 195 -41.93 13.10 -5.21
N GLY A 196 -41.25 12.15 -4.56
CA GLY A 196 -41.06 12.15 -3.11
C GLY A 196 -40.22 10.96 -2.61
N ALA A 197 -40.19 10.77 -1.29
CA ALA A 197 -39.34 9.76 -0.65
C ALA A 197 -39.62 8.32 -1.10
N ALA A 198 -40.88 7.97 -1.37
CA ALA A 198 -41.22 6.65 -1.88
C ALA A 198 -40.54 6.40 -3.24
N HIS A 199 -39.92 5.23 -3.42
CA HIS A 199 -39.24 4.83 -4.66
C HIS A 199 -40.22 4.47 -5.79
N THR A 200 -41.17 5.36 -6.09
CA THR A 200 -42.19 5.20 -7.13
C THR A 200 -42.36 6.50 -7.93
N GLY A 201 -42.79 6.39 -9.18
CA GLY A 201 -43.07 7.55 -10.05
C GLY A 201 -41.82 8.23 -10.61
N GLN A 202 -40.75 7.47 -10.83
CA GLN A 202 -39.52 7.95 -11.45
C GLN A 202 -39.79 8.55 -12.84
N SER A 203 -39.13 9.68 -13.14
CA SER A 203 -39.25 10.39 -14.42
C SER A 203 -38.02 11.24 -14.69
N PHE A 204 -37.65 11.37 -15.96
CA PHE A 204 -36.61 12.29 -16.44
C PHE A 204 -37.11 13.74 -16.63
N GLN A 205 -38.34 14.04 -16.21
CA GLN A 205 -38.83 15.40 -15.97
C GLN A 205 -38.66 15.80 -14.50
N LYS A 206 -37.91 15.00 -13.73
CA LYS A 206 -37.58 15.22 -12.32
C LYS A 206 -36.11 14.88 -12.09
N ALA A 207 -35.52 15.48 -11.07
CA ALA A 207 -34.18 15.14 -10.59
C ALA A 207 -34.19 15.08 -9.05
N LEU A 208 -33.21 14.37 -8.48
CA LEU A 208 -32.87 14.48 -7.07
C LEU A 208 -31.76 15.51 -6.92
N PHE A 209 -31.95 16.43 -5.99
CA PHE A 209 -30.99 17.45 -5.64
C PHE A 209 -30.64 17.31 -4.17
N ASN A 210 -29.50 16.69 -3.89
CA ASN A 210 -29.12 16.35 -2.53
C ASN A 210 -28.00 17.25 -2.02
N THR A 211 -27.99 17.49 -0.72
CA THR A 211 -26.86 18.06 0.03
C THR A 211 -26.64 17.26 1.31
N PHE A 212 -25.40 16.89 1.62
CA PHE A 212 -25.02 16.05 2.76
C PHE A 212 -23.93 16.71 3.60
N THR A 213 -24.05 16.60 4.92
CA THR A 213 -22.97 16.89 5.90
C THR A 213 -22.60 15.66 6.74
N GLY A 214 -23.19 14.51 6.41
CA GLY A 214 -23.04 13.22 7.06
C GLY A 214 -23.89 12.17 6.33
N GLU A 215 -23.76 10.90 6.70
CA GLU A 215 -24.50 9.79 6.06
C GLU A 215 -25.74 9.34 6.84
N ASN A 216 -25.93 9.82 8.08
CA ASN A 216 -27.06 9.38 8.90
C ASN A 216 -28.37 10.11 8.55
N GLU A 217 -29.48 9.52 8.97
CA GLU A 217 -30.79 10.16 8.85
C GLU A 217 -30.80 11.50 9.61
N GLY A 218 -31.13 12.57 8.90
CA GLY A 218 -31.12 13.92 9.46
C GLY A 218 -29.81 14.68 9.27
N GLU A 219 -28.86 14.17 8.47
CA GLU A 219 -27.61 14.85 8.10
C GLU A 219 -27.56 15.24 6.61
N TYR A 220 -28.71 15.15 5.93
CA TYR A 220 -28.85 15.46 4.51
C TYR A 220 -30.22 16.02 4.17
N GLN A 221 -30.30 16.69 3.02
CA GLN A 221 -31.55 17.14 2.42
C GLN A 221 -31.65 16.61 0.99
N THR A 222 -32.71 15.86 0.69
CA THR A 222 -33.11 15.54 -0.69
C THR A 222 -34.25 16.46 -1.15
N THR A 223 -34.03 17.18 -2.24
CA THR A 223 -35.07 17.95 -2.93
C THR A 223 -35.52 17.24 -4.20
N TYR A 224 -36.82 16.98 -4.29
CA TYR A 224 -37.48 16.29 -5.41
C TYR A 224 -37.90 17.29 -6.50
N GLY A 225 -36.94 17.72 -7.33
CA GLY A 225 -37.12 18.82 -8.27
C GLY A 225 -37.98 18.46 -9.49
N ASN A 226 -38.80 19.42 -9.96
CA ASN A 226 -39.44 19.35 -11.28
C ASN A 226 -38.56 20.06 -12.30
N LEU A 227 -38.33 19.43 -13.44
CA LEU A 227 -37.53 20.00 -14.52
C LEU A 227 -38.44 20.66 -15.56
N PRO A 228 -37.98 21.75 -16.22
CA PRO A 228 -38.75 22.44 -17.25
C PRO A 228 -38.92 21.60 -18.52
N VAL A 229 -38.06 20.60 -18.70
CA VAL A 229 -38.02 19.71 -19.86
C VAL A 229 -37.81 18.26 -19.42
N ASN A 230 -38.16 17.32 -20.29
CA ASN A 230 -37.69 15.94 -20.13
C ASN A 230 -36.24 15.87 -20.61
N VAL A 231 -35.27 15.75 -19.72
CA VAL A 231 -33.85 15.77 -20.08
C VAL A 231 -33.36 14.50 -20.79
N ALA A 232 -34.21 13.46 -20.85
CA ALA A 232 -33.96 12.23 -21.60
C ALA A 232 -34.56 12.29 -23.03
N ASP A 233 -34.44 13.43 -23.71
CA ASP A 233 -34.96 13.67 -25.06
C ASP A 233 -33.92 13.41 -26.18
N GLY A 234 -32.72 12.98 -25.80
CA GLY A 234 -31.61 12.72 -26.71
C GLY A 234 -30.80 13.96 -27.11
N GLN A 235 -31.08 15.12 -26.51
CA GLN A 235 -30.30 16.36 -26.66
C GLN A 235 -29.30 16.55 -25.52
N PHE A 236 -28.39 17.52 -25.70
CA PHE A 236 -27.50 17.98 -24.64
C PHE A 236 -28.20 19.05 -23.80
N HIS A 237 -28.12 18.90 -22.50
CA HIS A 237 -28.60 19.85 -21.50
C HIS A 237 -27.46 20.29 -20.60
N ASP A 238 -27.57 21.50 -20.05
CA ASP A 238 -26.65 22.00 -19.03
C ASP A 238 -27.21 21.66 -17.65
N PHE A 239 -26.44 20.92 -16.86
CA PHE A 239 -26.73 20.59 -15.46
C PHE A 239 -25.78 21.39 -14.59
N SER A 240 -26.32 22.29 -13.76
CA SER A 240 -25.51 23.16 -12.94
C SER A 240 -25.98 23.24 -11.50
N PHE A 241 -25.05 23.49 -10.60
CA PHE A 241 -25.36 24.05 -9.29
C PHE A 241 -24.41 25.18 -8.93
N GLU A 242 -24.90 26.13 -8.15
CA GLU A 242 -24.12 27.18 -7.51
C GLU A 242 -24.10 26.91 -6.01
N TRP A 243 -22.89 26.67 -5.49
CA TRP A 243 -22.66 26.35 -4.09
C TRP A 243 -22.08 27.57 -3.36
N HIS A 244 -22.82 28.01 -2.36
CA HIS A 244 -22.43 29.05 -1.42
C HIS A 244 -22.26 28.44 -0.03
N THR A 245 -21.05 28.45 0.53
CA THR A 245 -20.76 28.02 1.91
C THR A 245 -21.17 29.07 2.94
N GLY A 246 -21.47 30.29 2.47
CA GLY A 246 -22.03 31.36 3.26
C GLY A 246 -20.97 32.32 3.80
N SER A 247 -21.42 33.56 4.05
CA SER A 247 -20.65 34.65 4.62
C SER A 247 -21.58 35.57 5.43
N PRO A 248 -21.07 36.61 6.12
CA PRO A 248 -21.95 37.58 6.78
C PRO A 248 -22.96 38.26 5.84
N THR A 249 -22.73 38.25 4.52
CA THR A 249 -23.59 38.89 3.51
C THR A 249 -24.24 37.89 2.55
N GLU A 250 -23.85 36.61 2.59
CA GLU A 250 -24.32 35.57 1.66
C GLU A 250 -24.83 34.36 2.47
N ALA A 251 -26.09 33.96 2.28
CA ALA A 251 -26.61 32.80 2.99
C ALA A 251 -26.09 31.49 2.38
N ALA A 252 -25.65 30.55 3.23
CA ALA A 252 -25.26 29.21 2.80
C ALA A 252 -26.42 28.51 2.09
N ARG A 253 -26.19 28.03 0.87
CA ARG A 253 -27.18 27.32 0.05
C ARG A 253 -26.53 26.60 -1.12
N VAL A 254 -27.30 25.73 -1.76
CA VAL A 254 -27.02 25.25 -3.11
C VAL A 254 -28.21 25.56 -4.00
N ASP A 255 -27.97 26.26 -5.09
CA ASP A 255 -28.96 26.57 -6.13
C ASP A 255 -28.75 25.70 -7.36
N TYR A 256 -29.79 24.98 -7.79
CA TYR A 256 -29.69 24.02 -8.90
C TYR A 256 -30.36 24.56 -10.16
N TYR A 257 -29.74 24.33 -11.31
CA TYR A 257 -30.20 24.81 -12.62
C TYR A 257 -30.17 23.70 -13.67
N ILE A 258 -31.16 23.73 -14.56
CA ILE A 258 -31.21 22.92 -15.78
C ILE A 258 -31.41 23.87 -16.96
N ASP A 259 -30.50 23.86 -17.93
CA ASP A 259 -30.48 24.79 -19.07
C ASP A 259 -30.59 26.26 -18.64
N ASN A 260 -29.83 26.63 -17.59
CA ASN A 260 -29.84 27.94 -16.95
C ASN A 260 -31.18 28.34 -16.28
N VAL A 261 -32.15 27.43 -16.17
CA VAL A 261 -33.38 27.66 -15.40
C VAL A 261 -33.19 27.11 -13.99
N LYS A 262 -33.32 27.98 -12.97
CA LYS A 262 -33.27 27.56 -11.56
C LYS A 262 -34.46 26.67 -11.23
N VAL A 263 -34.21 25.46 -10.74
CA VAL A 263 -35.23 24.44 -10.46
C VAL A 263 -35.37 24.07 -8.99
N ALA A 264 -34.34 24.30 -8.18
CA ALA A 264 -34.35 24.02 -6.74
C ALA A 264 -33.35 24.88 -5.96
N THR A 265 -33.55 24.97 -4.65
CA THR A 265 -32.59 25.52 -3.68
C THR A 265 -32.60 24.64 -2.44
N ASN A 266 -31.43 24.19 -1.99
CA ASN A 266 -31.24 23.61 -0.67
C ASN A 266 -30.63 24.65 0.27
N THR A 267 -31.10 24.71 1.52
CA THR A 267 -30.58 25.62 2.56
C THR A 267 -30.22 24.91 3.86
N ASN A 268 -30.35 23.58 3.91
CA ASN A 268 -29.98 22.76 5.06
C ASN A 268 -28.87 21.80 4.65
N PHE A 269 -28.01 21.44 5.62
CA PHE A 269 -26.90 20.50 5.40
C PHE A 269 -26.03 20.92 4.21
N ILE A 270 -25.71 22.22 4.14
CA ILE A 270 -24.86 22.77 3.08
C ILE A 270 -23.42 22.40 3.40
N PRO A 271 -22.74 21.66 2.51
CA PRO A 271 -21.33 21.33 2.70
C PRO A 271 -20.48 22.59 2.81
N THR A 272 -19.36 22.50 3.52
CA THR A 272 -18.30 23.52 3.53
C THR A 272 -16.95 22.99 3.03
N ASN A 273 -16.66 21.69 3.19
CA ASN A 273 -15.44 21.07 2.69
C ASN A 273 -15.43 20.99 1.17
N ALA A 274 -14.37 21.50 0.55
CA ALA A 274 -14.06 21.23 -0.84
C ALA A 274 -13.96 19.73 -1.10
N GLY A 275 -14.56 19.27 -2.20
CA GLY A 275 -14.70 17.85 -2.55
C GLY A 275 -14.23 17.55 -3.95
N ARG A 276 -13.94 16.29 -4.25
CA ARG A 276 -13.73 15.86 -5.63
C ARG A 276 -15.06 15.94 -6.37
N LEU A 277 -15.05 16.46 -7.59
CA LEU A 277 -16.20 16.37 -8.49
C LEU A 277 -16.22 15.00 -9.14
N TRP A 278 -17.38 14.38 -9.18
CA TRP A 278 -17.64 13.12 -9.83
C TRP A 278 -18.67 13.27 -10.95
N LEU A 279 -18.37 12.62 -12.08
CA LEU A 279 -19.30 12.44 -13.20
C LEU A 279 -19.49 10.94 -13.40
N GLY A 280 -20.73 10.47 -13.44
CA GLY A 280 -20.96 9.02 -13.37
C GLY A 280 -22.28 8.51 -13.93
N VAL A 281 -22.25 7.23 -14.29
CA VAL A 281 -23.42 6.39 -14.49
C VAL A 281 -23.29 5.15 -13.62
N TRP A 282 -24.28 4.88 -12.77
CA TRP A 282 -24.22 3.75 -11.85
C TRP A 282 -25.60 3.16 -11.57
N PHE A 283 -25.65 1.97 -10.97
CA PHE A 283 -26.88 1.20 -10.79
C PHE A 283 -27.31 1.18 -9.33
N PRO A 284 -28.16 2.13 -8.89
CA PRO A 284 -28.60 2.18 -7.51
C PRO A 284 -29.59 1.09 -7.14
N ASN A 285 -29.71 0.82 -5.84
CA ASN A 285 -30.72 -0.11 -5.35
C ASN A 285 -32.13 0.50 -5.48
N THR A 286 -32.87 0.09 -6.50
CA THR A 286 -34.31 0.36 -6.72
C THR A 286 -34.72 1.81 -6.99
N TRP A 287 -33.96 2.83 -6.57
CA TRP A 287 -34.46 4.20 -6.60
C TRP A 287 -34.51 4.81 -8.00
N ALA A 288 -33.67 4.35 -8.94
CA ALA A 288 -33.69 4.76 -10.35
C ALA A 288 -34.87 4.14 -11.15
N GLY A 289 -35.73 3.35 -10.49
CA GLY A 289 -36.97 2.80 -11.05
C GLY A 289 -36.75 1.68 -12.06
N GLY A 290 -37.67 0.72 -12.13
CA GLY A 290 -37.67 -0.37 -13.14
C GLY A 290 -36.41 -1.27 -13.16
N PRO A 291 -36.43 -2.38 -13.91
CA PRO A 291 -35.21 -3.12 -14.24
C PRO A 291 -34.44 -2.38 -15.34
N PRO A 292 -33.09 -2.35 -15.30
CA PRO A 292 -32.26 -1.81 -16.38
C PRO A 292 -32.21 -2.77 -17.58
N SER A 293 -33.36 -2.99 -18.24
CA SER A 293 -33.53 -3.94 -19.35
C SER A 293 -32.97 -3.39 -20.67
N PHE A 294 -31.65 -3.26 -20.74
CA PHE A 294 -30.90 -2.90 -21.94
C PHE A 294 -29.55 -3.62 -21.96
N ASP A 295 -28.90 -3.62 -23.12
CA ASP A 295 -27.55 -4.14 -23.31
C ASP A 295 -26.53 -3.09 -22.88
N VAL A 296 -26.21 -2.14 -23.75
CA VAL A 296 -25.34 -0.99 -23.45
C VAL A 296 -26.09 0.34 -23.67
N LYS A 297 -25.91 1.28 -22.74
CA LYS A 297 -26.31 2.69 -22.88
C LYS A 297 -25.16 3.59 -22.44
N GLN A 298 -25.19 4.85 -22.85
CA GLN A 298 -24.12 5.79 -22.55
C GLN A 298 -24.66 7.15 -22.16
N MET A 299 -24.01 7.78 -21.19
CA MET A 299 -24.06 9.22 -20.99
C MET A 299 -22.89 9.84 -21.75
N GLU A 300 -23.17 10.91 -22.49
CA GLU A 300 -22.16 11.68 -23.22
C GLU A 300 -21.98 13.02 -22.52
N VAL A 301 -20.77 13.34 -22.07
CA VAL A 301 -20.41 14.66 -21.52
C VAL A 301 -19.59 15.41 -22.56
N ASP A 302 -20.10 16.56 -22.98
CA ASP A 302 -19.45 17.46 -23.94
C ASP A 302 -18.32 18.22 -23.26
N TRP A 303 -18.61 18.81 -22.10
CA TRP A 303 -17.62 19.52 -21.29
C TRP A 303 -18.07 19.67 -19.84
N PHE A 304 -17.09 19.93 -18.98
CA PHE A 304 -17.29 20.34 -17.59
C PHE A 304 -16.57 21.65 -17.29
N GLU A 305 -17.19 22.50 -16.47
CA GLU A 305 -16.63 23.77 -16.02
C GLU A 305 -16.94 24.04 -14.54
N PHE A 306 -15.92 24.46 -13.79
CA PHE A 306 -16.02 24.98 -12.44
C PHE A 306 -15.44 26.39 -12.36
N THR A 307 -16.24 27.34 -11.87
CA THR A 307 -15.79 28.71 -11.57
C THR A 307 -15.87 28.95 -10.07
N PRO A 308 -14.74 29.15 -9.38
CA PRO A 308 -14.74 29.32 -7.92
C PRO A 308 -15.30 30.67 -7.50
N TYR A 309 -16.02 30.69 -6.36
CA TYR A 309 -16.50 31.93 -5.71
C TYR A 309 -15.58 32.42 -4.62
N ASN A 310 -14.78 31.51 -4.09
CA ASN A 310 -13.82 31.75 -3.04
C ASN A 310 -14.42 32.27 -1.73
N GLU A 311 -15.49 31.63 -1.25
CA GLU A 311 -16.19 32.10 -0.07
C GLU A 311 -15.44 31.80 1.24
N PRO A 312 -15.48 32.70 2.24
CA PRO A 312 -14.78 32.52 3.52
C PRO A 312 -15.30 31.34 4.35
N GLY A 313 -16.47 30.81 3.98
CA GLY A 313 -17.05 29.60 4.56
C GLY A 313 -16.32 28.32 4.14
N ASP A 314 -15.60 28.33 3.01
CA ASP A 314 -14.92 27.17 2.46
C ASP A 314 -13.92 26.58 3.46
N THR A 315 -13.96 25.27 3.57
CA THR A 315 -13.05 24.46 4.37
C THR A 315 -12.45 23.36 3.50
N TRP A 316 -11.41 22.70 4.00
CA TRP A 316 -10.85 21.50 3.38
C TRP A 316 -10.26 20.62 4.46
N MET A 317 -10.35 19.31 4.25
CA MET A 317 -9.62 18.31 5.02
C MET A 317 -9.34 17.08 4.18
N PRO A 318 -8.26 16.34 4.48
CA PRO A 318 -7.91 15.13 3.75
C PRO A 318 -9.02 14.07 3.93
N GLU A 319 -9.27 13.29 2.88
CA GLU A 319 -10.13 12.11 2.98
C GLU A 319 -9.46 11.01 3.83
N THR A 320 -10.25 10.15 4.46
CA THR A 320 -9.70 9.00 5.19
C THR A 320 -9.11 7.95 4.22
N PHE A 321 -9.72 7.80 3.04
CA PHE A 321 -9.31 6.85 2.01
C PHE A 321 -9.17 7.50 0.62
N PRO A 322 -8.26 8.48 0.46
CA PRO A 322 -8.14 9.27 -0.78
C PRO A 322 -7.72 8.44 -2.01
N ASP A 323 -7.14 7.25 -1.78
CA ASP A 323 -6.59 6.35 -2.80
C ASP A 323 -7.48 5.12 -3.06
N ASP A 324 -8.60 4.98 -2.36
CA ASP A 324 -9.47 3.81 -2.47
C ASP A 324 -10.38 3.85 -3.71
N GLY A 325 -10.31 2.80 -4.53
CA GLY A 325 -11.23 2.59 -5.65
C GLY A 325 -10.88 3.35 -6.93
N TRP A 326 -9.60 3.64 -7.17
CA TRP A 326 -9.11 4.25 -8.42
C TRP A 326 -8.31 3.28 -9.26
N GLU A 327 -8.46 3.35 -10.58
CA GLU A 327 -7.61 2.60 -11.51
C GLU A 327 -6.42 3.46 -11.99
N SER A 328 -5.29 2.79 -12.18
CA SER A 328 -4.18 3.37 -12.92
C SER A 328 -4.49 3.31 -14.41
N MET A 329 -4.56 4.47 -15.04
CA MET A 329 -4.97 4.60 -16.43
C MET A 329 -4.14 3.69 -17.36
N ASP A 330 -4.77 2.60 -17.79
CA ASP A 330 -4.31 1.66 -18.82
C ASP A 330 -3.10 0.77 -18.45
N PHE A 331 -3.36 -0.53 -18.24
CA PHE A 331 -2.33 -1.57 -18.07
C PHE A 331 -1.65 -1.97 -19.38
N ARG A 332 -2.10 -1.44 -20.53
CA ARG A 332 -1.43 -1.64 -21.81
C ARG A 332 -0.06 -0.94 -21.79
N PRO A 333 0.97 -1.57 -22.38
CA PRO A 333 2.27 -0.93 -22.46
C PRO A 333 2.19 0.27 -23.39
N MET A 334 2.65 1.43 -22.94
CA MET A 334 2.73 2.60 -23.81
C MET A 334 3.57 2.29 -25.05
N THR A 335 3.04 2.68 -26.20
CA THR A 335 3.68 2.52 -27.51
C THR A 335 4.39 3.81 -27.94
N GLY A 336 5.36 3.69 -28.84
CA GLY A 336 5.98 4.86 -29.47
C GLY A 336 4.98 5.76 -30.23
N ALA A 337 3.86 5.20 -30.70
CA ALA A 337 2.82 5.98 -31.36
C ALA A 337 2.03 6.85 -30.36
N GLU A 338 1.63 6.28 -29.22
CA GLU A 338 0.95 7.03 -28.15
C GLU A 338 1.86 8.11 -27.54
N ILE A 339 3.16 7.81 -27.39
CA ILE A 339 4.16 8.80 -26.98
C ILE A 339 4.20 9.98 -27.97
N ASN A 340 4.28 9.70 -29.27
CA ASN A 340 4.29 10.75 -30.31
C ASN A 340 2.97 11.51 -30.40
N GLN A 341 1.85 10.86 -30.10
CA GLN A 341 0.55 11.52 -30.07
C GLN A 341 0.49 12.58 -28.97
N ARG A 342 1.09 12.29 -27.80
CA ARG A 342 1.21 13.23 -26.68
C ARG A 342 2.25 14.31 -26.92
N ASN A 343 3.40 13.92 -27.45
CA ASN A 343 4.49 14.83 -27.78
C ASN A 343 5.05 14.47 -29.17
N PRO A 344 4.61 15.16 -30.24
CA PRO A 344 5.04 14.87 -31.62
C PRO A 344 6.55 15.00 -31.85
N SER A 345 7.28 15.69 -30.96
CA SER A 345 8.75 15.84 -31.04
C SER A 345 9.52 14.73 -30.33
N ALA A 346 8.84 13.83 -29.61
CA ALA A 346 9.47 12.79 -28.79
C ALA A 346 10.12 11.65 -29.59
N GLY A 347 9.78 11.50 -30.88
CA GLY A 347 10.35 10.45 -31.72
C GLY A 347 10.04 9.02 -31.24
N GLY A 348 8.95 8.85 -30.50
CA GLY A 348 8.51 7.59 -29.89
C GLY A 348 9.29 7.20 -28.63
N VAL A 349 10.05 8.13 -28.05
CA VAL A 349 10.81 7.95 -26.81
C VAL A 349 10.16 8.77 -25.70
N TRP A 350 9.72 8.10 -24.65
CA TRP A 350 9.28 8.79 -23.44
C TRP A 350 10.52 9.17 -22.64
N ARG A 351 10.59 10.42 -22.19
CA ARG A 351 11.75 10.94 -21.48
C ARG A 351 11.31 11.98 -20.46
N ASP A 352 11.89 11.90 -19.27
CA ASP A 352 11.82 12.95 -18.27
C ASP A 352 13.25 13.31 -17.83
N ASP A 353 13.54 14.61 -17.91
CA ASP A 353 14.81 15.23 -17.51
C ASP A 353 14.66 15.98 -16.18
N PHE A 354 13.54 15.83 -15.47
CA PHE A 354 13.27 16.41 -14.14
C PHE A 354 13.49 17.93 -14.05
N ASN A 355 13.35 18.65 -15.17
CA ASN A 355 13.55 20.09 -15.28
C ASN A 355 12.36 20.93 -14.76
N GLY A 356 11.28 20.27 -14.34
CA GLY A 356 10.13 20.93 -13.75
C GLY A 356 10.43 21.49 -12.36
N THR A 357 9.52 22.31 -11.83
CA THR A 357 9.52 22.69 -10.42
C THR A 357 8.81 21.65 -9.55
N THR A 358 7.88 20.88 -10.12
CA THR A 358 7.18 19.79 -9.42
C THR A 358 7.23 18.52 -10.25
N LEU A 359 7.13 17.38 -9.60
CA LEU A 359 7.02 16.10 -10.30
C LEU A 359 5.66 16.01 -11.00
N ASN A 360 5.63 15.63 -12.28
CA ASN A 360 4.38 15.54 -13.04
C ASN A 360 3.60 14.25 -12.66
N PRO A 361 2.37 14.34 -12.12
CA PRO A 361 1.56 13.15 -11.77
C PRO A 361 1.11 12.35 -12.99
N GLY A 362 1.08 12.99 -14.15
CA GLY A 362 0.82 12.32 -15.41
C GLY A 362 1.95 11.38 -15.81
N ASP A 363 3.15 11.58 -15.27
CA ASP A 363 4.36 10.81 -15.57
C ASP A 363 4.80 9.91 -14.41
N TRP A 364 4.59 10.34 -13.17
CA TRP A 364 5.11 9.68 -11.97
C TRP A 364 4.09 9.55 -10.85
N LEU A 365 4.25 8.47 -10.09
CA LEU A 365 3.59 8.19 -8.82
C LEU A 365 4.64 8.18 -7.71
N VAL A 366 4.35 8.85 -6.61
CA VAL A 366 5.25 8.93 -5.45
C VAL A 366 4.88 7.87 -4.43
N ALA A 367 5.84 7.08 -3.96
CA ALA A 367 5.56 5.96 -3.05
C ALA A 367 5.49 6.40 -1.58
N LYS A 368 4.53 5.83 -0.86
CA LYS A 368 4.37 5.89 0.60
C LYS A 368 4.04 4.49 1.12
N LYS A 369 5.06 3.61 1.15
CA LYS A 369 4.90 2.20 1.55
C LYS A 369 6.08 1.68 2.36
N ASN A 370 5.84 0.58 3.08
CA ASN A 370 6.88 -0.14 3.81
C ASN A 370 6.86 -1.64 3.46
N TRP A 371 7.90 -2.08 2.75
CA TRP A 371 8.10 -3.47 2.34
C TRP A 371 8.97 -4.30 3.31
N GLY A 372 9.48 -3.71 4.40
CA GLY A 372 10.39 -4.38 5.35
C GLY A 372 9.70 -5.03 6.54
N GLY A 373 9.94 -6.32 6.75
CA GLY A 373 9.35 -7.10 7.85
C GLY A 373 9.52 -6.52 9.27
N GLN A 374 8.64 -6.95 10.19
CA GLN A 374 8.60 -6.52 11.59
C GLN A 374 9.88 -6.87 12.36
N LEU A 375 10.27 -6.00 13.31
CA LEU A 375 11.14 -6.38 14.42
C LEU A 375 10.39 -7.34 15.35
N GLY A 376 11.06 -8.42 15.73
CA GLY A 376 10.55 -9.33 16.75
C GLY A 376 10.28 -8.59 18.07
N ASN A 377 9.19 -8.99 18.71
CA ASN A 377 8.91 -8.86 20.14
C ASN A 377 8.52 -7.43 20.60
N GLY A 378 7.33 -6.97 20.19
CA GLY A 378 6.29 -6.48 21.11
C GLY A 378 6.59 -5.36 22.12
N LEU A 379 7.75 -4.69 22.09
CA LEU A 379 8.08 -3.65 23.06
C LEU A 379 8.01 -2.22 22.48
N THR A 380 7.83 -2.05 21.16
CA THR A 380 7.56 -0.72 20.56
C THR A 380 6.64 -0.67 19.32
N GLY A 381 6.29 -1.79 18.69
CA GLY A 381 5.41 -1.79 17.51
C GLY A 381 5.98 -1.13 16.25
N GLN A 382 7.31 -1.04 16.11
CA GLN A 382 7.97 -0.39 14.96
C GLN A 382 8.57 -1.39 13.95
N SER A 383 8.41 -1.11 12.64
CA SER A 383 9.05 -1.86 11.54
C SER A 383 10.58 -1.78 11.57
N PHE A 384 11.28 -2.70 10.89
CA PHE A 384 12.75 -2.66 10.79
C PHE A 384 13.26 -1.39 10.07
N ASN A 385 12.64 -1.07 8.94
CA ASN A 385 12.87 0.18 8.22
C ASN A 385 11.67 1.11 8.37
N GLY A 386 11.87 2.39 8.07
CA GLY A 386 10.84 3.42 8.10
C GLY A 386 10.00 3.53 6.83
N GLY A 387 10.09 2.55 5.93
CA GLY A 387 9.47 2.60 4.60
C GLY A 387 10.10 3.67 3.71
N VAL A 388 9.35 4.08 2.70
CA VAL A 388 9.61 5.26 1.88
C VAL A 388 8.53 6.31 2.12
N HIS A 389 8.90 7.58 2.04
CA HIS A 389 8.00 8.70 2.33
C HIS A 389 8.07 9.76 1.24
N PRO A 390 6.95 10.39 0.86
CA PRO A 390 6.90 11.40 -0.20
C PRO A 390 7.82 12.61 0.07
N ASP A 391 7.89 13.15 1.29
CA ASP A 391 8.80 14.27 1.63
C ASP A 391 10.29 14.01 1.34
N ASN A 392 10.68 12.74 1.14
CA ASN A 392 12.04 12.38 0.78
C ASN A 392 12.27 12.32 -0.74
N VAL A 393 11.24 12.54 -1.57
CA VAL A 393 11.35 12.74 -3.01
C VAL A 393 11.42 14.25 -3.26
N LYS A 394 12.40 14.74 -4.00
CA LYS A 394 12.60 16.19 -4.23
C LYS A 394 13.09 16.44 -5.65
N LEU A 395 12.76 17.60 -6.22
CA LEU A 395 13.50 18.14 -7.35
C LEU A 395 14.54 19.11 -6.80
N ASP A 396 15.80 18.99 -7.21
CA ASP A 396 16.87 19.84 -6.67
C ASP A 396 16.84 21.27 -7.23
N GLY A 397 16.01 21.53 -8.25
CA GLY A 397 15.92 22.80 -8.97
C GLY A 397 17.08 23.03 -9.96
N GLN A 398 17.91 22.01 -10.20
CA GLN A 398 18.98 21.99 -11.20
C GLN A 398 18.72 20.95 -12.30
N GLY A 399 17.49 20.45 -12.41
CA GLY A 399 17.11 19.44 -13.39
C GLY A 399 17.44 18.01 -12.93
N ASN A 400 17.45 17.74 -11.62
CA ASN A 400 17.61 16.38 -11.12
C ASN A 400 16.53 16.03 -10.10
N LEU A 401 16.13 14.77 -10.13
CA LEU A 401 15.39 14.13 -9.05
C LEU A 401 16.38 13.71 -7.95
N ALA A 402 16.08 14.10 -6.71
CA ALA A 402 16.79 13.69 -5.51
C ALA A 402 15.90 12.78 -4.65
N LEU A 403 16.30 11.51 -4.55
CA LEU A 403 15.70 10.55 -3.62
C LEU A 403 16.54 10.53 -2.34
N GLU A 404 15.99 11.05 -1.24
CA GLU A 404 16.66 11.19 0.05
C GLU A 404 16.44 9.98 0.96
N ALA A 405 17.47 9.60 1.69
CA ALA A 405 17.44 8.52 2.67
C ALA A 405 17.91 9.04 4.04
N HIS A 406 17.22 8.63 5.10
CA HIS A 406 17.53 8.96 6.48
C HIS A 406 18.17 7.78 7.19
N GLY A 407 19.43 7.92 7.63
CA GLY A 407 20.14 6.86 8.34
C GLY A 407 19.83 6.80 9.84
N ASN A 408 20.62 6.03 10.58
CA ASN A 408 20.43 5.81 12.02
C ASN A 408 20.67 7.06 12.88
N TYR A 409 21.37 8.07 12.34
CA TYR A 409 21.69 9.32 13.06
C TYR A 409 20.63 10.41 12.86
N TYR A 410 19.66 10.18 11.99
CA TYR A 410 18.58 11.11 11.72
C TYR A 410 17.57 11.16 12.89
N ASN A 411 17.11 12.36 13.25
CA ASN A 411 16.15 12.58 14.34
C ASN A 411 15.05 13.61 13.99
N GLY A 412 14.88 13.95 12.70
CA GLY A 412 13.91 14.93 12.21
C GLY A 412 12.65 14.30 11.59
N LEU A 413 12.01 15.06 10.69
CA LEU A 413 10.84 14.68 9.90
C LEU A 413 11.17 14.50 8.40
N PRO A 414 10.44 13.67 7.64
CA PRO A 414 9.27 12.89 8.06
C PRO A 414 9.58 11.78 9.07
N LEU A 415 8.58 11.46 9.88
CA LEU A 415 8.56 10.18 10.58
C LEU A 415 8.23 9.10 9.54
N GLY A 416 8.92 7.97 9.60
CA GLY A 416 8.64 6.88 8.66
C GLY A 416 7.26 6.28 8.87
N ILE A 417 6.93 5.26 8.09
CA ILE A 417 5.70 4.48 8.24
C ILE A 417 6.02 3.02 8.58
N ASN A 418 5.12 2.37 9.30
CA ASN A 418 5.16 0.94 9.58
C ASN A 418 4.53 0.14 8.44
N ARG A 419 4.60 -1.19 8.51
CA ARG A 419 4.03 -2.09 7.48
C ARG A 419 2.52 -1.92 7.28
N THR A 420 1.80 -1.41 8.28
CA THR A 420 0.36 -1.13 8.21
C THR A 420 0.04 0.26 7.66
N GLY A 421 1.03 1.01 7.17
CA GLY A 421 0.88 2.41 6.76
C GLY A 421 0.88 3.42 7.91
N ALA A 422 0.73 2.98 9.17
CA ALA A 422 0.71 3.86 10.34
C ALA A 422 2.05 4.58 10.55
N GLN A 423 1.99 5.86 10.92
CA GLN A 423 3.18 6.68 11.19
C GLN A 423 4.02 6.10 12.34
N ARG A 424 5.34 6.16 12.21
CA ARG A 424 6.34 5.79 13.22
C ARG A 424 6.54 6.89 14.25
N LYS A 425 7.32 6.57 15.28
CA LYS A 425 7.76 7.55 16.32
C LYS A 425 9.14 8.17 16.02
N ASP A 426 9.79 7.76 14.93
CA ASP A 426 11.09 8.27 14.50
C ASP A 426 11.18 8.34 12.97
N GLY A 427 12.09 9.18 12.47
CA GLY A 427 12.42 9.36 11.06
C GLY A 427 13.58 8.50 10.57
N LYS A 428 13.91 7.39 11.25
CA LYS A 428 15.10 6.59 10.93
C LYS A 428 14.80 5.55 9.85
N ARG A 429 15.77 5.35 8.96
CA ARG A 429 15.70 4.38 7.85
C ARG A 429 14.50 4.62 6.95
N VAL A 430 14.20 5.89 6.70
CA VAL A 430 13.14 6.35 5.81
C VAL A 430 13.79 6.67 4.48
N GLY A 431 13.37 5.98 3.43
CA GLY A 431 13.85 6.18 2.07
C GLY A 431 12.89 7.00 1.22
N ALA A 432 13.10 6.94 -0.10
CA ALA A 432 12.24 7.53 -1.11
C ALA A 432 12.11 6.57 -2.30
N ALA A 433 10.94 6.56 -2.95
CA ALA A 433 10.75 5.88 -4.21
C ALA A 433 9.65 6.55 -5.04
N ILE A 434 9.77 6.43 -6.36
CA ILE A 434 8.74 6.82 -7.33
C ILE A 434 8.57 5.71 -8.37
N ALA A 435 7.44 5.68 -9.04
CA ALA A 435 7.15 4.78 -10.16
C ALA A 435 6.56 5.55 -11.34
N THR A 436 6.75 5.10 -12.58
CA THR A 436 6.02 5.69 -13.70
C THR A 436 4.52 5.50 -13.51
N SER A 437 3.72 6.51 -13.84
CA SER A 437 2.25 6.42 -13.76
C SER A 437 1.66 5.42 -14.78
N ARG A 438 2.40 5.17 -15.86
CA ARG A 438 2.05 4.29 -16.97
C ARG A 438 2.89 3.03 -16.98
N TYR A 439 2.34 1.98 -17.59
CA TYR A 439 3.01 0.71 -17.80
C TYR A 439 3.82 0.74 -19.09
N PHE A 440 4.96 0.08 -19.06
CA PHE A 440 5.81 -0.12 -20.21
C PHE A 440 6.13 -1.61 -20.36
N GLY A 441 6.26 -2.06 -21.60
CA GLY A 441 6.61 -3.44 -21.95
C GLY A 441 7.99 -3.53 -22.58
N SER A 442 8.15 -4.39 -23.59
CA SER A 442 9.42 -4.49 -24.33
C SER A 442 9.94 -3.11 -24.76
N GLY A 443 11.24 -2.88 -24.60
CA GLY A 443 11.85 -1.60 -24.93
C GLY A 443 13.26 -1.42 -24.40
N GLU A 444 13.80 -0.23 -24.64
CA GLU A 444 15.06 0.23 -24.06
C GLU A 444 14.74 1.16 -22.88
N TYR A 445 15.26 0.84 -21.71
CA TYR A 445 15.10 1.62 -20.49
C TYR A 445 16.47 2.14 -20.06
N GLU A 446 16.57 3.44 -19.82
CA GLU A 446 17.83 4.08 -19.47
C GLU A 446 17.60 5.09 -18.35
N VAL A 447 18.41 4.98 -17.30
CA VAL A 447 18.41 5.87 -16.14
C VAL A 447 19.84 6.36 -15.95
N ARG A 448 20.03 7.67 -15.92
CA ARG A 448 21.31 8.27 -15.58
C ARG A 448 21.28 8.77 -14.15
N MET A 449 22.10 8.18 -13.29
CA MET A 449 22.08 8.47 -11.85
C MET A 449 23.48 8.56 -11.25
N LYS A 450 23.58 9.26 -10.12
CA LYS A 450 24.77 9.37 -9.28
C LYS A 450 24.55 8.57 -8.00
N VAL A 451 25.28 7.47 -7.87
CA VAL A 451 25.16 6.59 -6.71
C VAL A 451 25.80 7.25 -5.48
N PRO A 452 25.12 7.25 -4.31
CA PRO A 452 25.64 7.91 -3.12
C PRO A 452 26.99 7.35 -2.65
N ASN A 453 27.97 8.23 -2.43
CA ASN A 453 29.23 7.88 -1.78
C ASN A 453 29.12 8.06 -0.26
N VAL A 454 28.58 7.05 0.41
CA VAL A 454 28.49 7.01 1.87
C VAL A 454 29.51 6.02 2.42
N ASN A 455 30.13 6.33 3.55
CA ASN A 455 31.14 5.49 4.19
C ASN A 455 32.27 5.08 3.22
N ASN A 456 32.79 6.04 2.45
CA ASN A 456 33.82 5.84 1.42
C ASN A 456 33.44 4.75 0.40
N GLY A 457 32.21 4.81 -0.13
CA GLY A 457 31.71 3.86 -1.13
C GLY A 457 31.40 2.47 -0.58
N SER A 458 31.35 2.29 0.74
CA SER A 458 31.02 1.01 1.36
C SER A 458 29.49 0.80 1.46
N PRO A 459 29.01 -0.46 1.48
CA PRO A 459 27.62 -0.78 1.81
C PRO A 459 27.17 -0.08 3.10
N HIS A 460 26.11 0.72 3.00
CA HIS A 460 25.68 1.63 4.05
C HIS A 460 24.21 1.44 4.43
N GLY A 461 23.61 0.28 4.17
CA GLY A 461 22.29 -0.09 4.64
C GLY A 461 21.11 0.47 3.85
N ALA A 462 21.36 1.39 2.91
CA ALA A 462 20.38 1.86 1.94
C ALA A 462 20.75 1.34 0.53
N VAL A 463 19.75 1.14 -0.31
CA VAL A 463 19.82 0.48 -1.62
C VAL A 463 19.29 1.41 -2.70
N PRO A 464 20.17 1.94 -3.56
CA PRO A 464 19.79 2.48 -4.84
C PRO A 464 19.27 1.35 -5.74
N ALA A 465 18.05 1.49 -6.24
CA ALA A 465 17.39 0.49 -7.05
C ALA A 465 16.65 1.13 -8.25
N ILE A 466 16.69 0.42 -9.36
CA ILE A 466 15.83 0.62 -10.53
C ILE A 466 15.13 -0.71 -10.75
N TRP A 467 13.81 -0.73 -10.76
CA TRP A 467 13.10 -1.98 -11.03
C TRP A 467 11.84 -1.78 -11.86
N THR A 468 11.44 -2.79 -12.62
CA THR A 468 10.07 -2.83 -13.16
C THR A 468 9.21 -3.68 -12.26
N PHE A 469 7.95 -3.34 -12.02
CA PHE A 469 7.07 -4.17 -11.18
C PHE A 469 5.68 -4.32 -11.78
N HIS A 470 5.15 -5.54 -11.70
CA HIS A 470 3.76 -5.87 -12.00
C HIS A 470 3.28 -6.99 -11.07
N TYR A 471 2.27 -6.73 -10.26
CA TYR A 471 1.75 -7.67 -9.26
C TYR A 471 0.30 -8.09 -9.49
N GLN A 472 0.06 -9.39 -9.38
CA GLN A 472 -1.27 -9.97 -9.44
C GLN A 472 -1.41 -11.11 -8.44
N GLU A 473 -2.54 -11.15 -7.76
CA GLU A 473 -3.02 -12.31 -7.01
C GLU A 473 -3.97 -13.11 -7.90
N PHE A 474 -4.10 -14.41 -7.67
CA PHE A 474 -4.97 -15.37 -8.35
C PHE A 474 -5.63 -16.26 -7.32
N ASP A 475 -6.95 -16.15 -7.13
CA ASP A 475 -7.66 -16.88 -6.07
C ASP A 475 -7.66 -18.39 -6.28
N GLU A 476 -7.87 -19.11 -5.18
CA GLU A 476 -8.03 -20.56 -5.18
C GLU A 476 -9.08 -21.02 -6.21
N GLY A 477 -8.67 -21.92 -7.11
CA GLY A 477 -9.52 -22.50 -8.14
C GLY A 477 -9.55 -21.72 -9.48
N SER A 478 -8.95 -20.53 -9.57
CA SER A 478 -8.72 -19.88 -10.87
C SER A 478 -7.81 -20.74 -11.77
N PRO A 479 -7.95 -20.67 -13.11
CA PRO A 479 -7.09 -21.41 -14.03
C PRO A 479 -5.59 -21.20 -13.77
N GLU A 480 -5.19 -19.97 -13.46
CA GLU A 480 -3.81 -19.57 -13.16
C GLU A 480 -3.33 -20.14 -11.83
N TYR A 481 -4.15 -20.09 -10.77
CA TYR A 481 -3.84 -20.73 -9.48
C TYR A 481 -3.61 -22.23 -9.66
N VAL A 482 -4.51 -22.91 -10.38
CA VAL A 482 -4.42 -24.36 -10.62
C VAL A 482 -3.20 -24.69 -11.48
N ALA A 483 -2.93 -23.92 -12.54
CA ALA A 483 -1.80 -24.15 -13.43
C ALA A 483 -0.44 -23.98 -12.73
N ASN A 484 -0.36 -23.10 -11.73
CA ASN A 484 0.86 -22.81 -11.00
C ASN A 484 0.94 -23.52 -9.63
N ASN A 485 0.07 -24.51 -9.38
CA ASN A 485 0.00 -25.26 -8.12
C ASN A 485 -0.08 -24.33 -6.90
N GLY A 486 -0.98 -23.35 -6.95
CA GLY A 486 -1.22 -22.40 -5.87
C GLY A 486 -1.45 -23.11 -4.53
N THR A 487 -0.97 -22.49 -3.45
CA THR A 487 -1.13 -22.99 -2.08
C THR A 487 -1.50 -21.83 -1.17
N GLY A 488 -2.73 -21.80 -0.67
CA GLY A 488 -3.26 -20.72 0.17
C GLY A 488 -4.53 -20.14 -0.42
N ASP A 489 -4.98 -19.00 0.11
CA ASP A 489 -6.21 -18.36 -0.37
C ASP A 489 -6.05 -17.78 -1.79
N TYR A 490 -4.81 -17.48 -2.19
CA TYR A 490 -4.43 -17.04 -3.54
C TYR A 490 -3.01 -17.49 -3.91
N TRP A 491 -2.69 -17.41 -5.20
CA TRP A 491 -1.35 -17.53 -5.79
C TRP A 491 -0.95 -16.17 -6.35
N ALA A 492 0.23 -15.68 -5.99
CA ALA A 492 0.71 -14.39 -6.46
C ALA A 492 1.72 -14.53 -7.61
N SER A 493 1.51 -13.73 -8.65
CA SER A 493 2.37 -13.54 -9.80
C SER A 493 3.03 -12.17 -9.71
N ASN A 494 4.35 -12.15 -9.62
CA ASN A 494 5.15 -10.93 -9.73
C ASN A 494 5.98 -10.98 -11.01
N HIS A 495 6.05 -9.88 -11.75
CA HIS A 495 6.85 -9.74 -12.95
C HIS A 495 7.78 -8.54 -12.80
N GLU A 496 9.07 -8.82 -12.65
CA GLU A 496 10.03 -7.80 -12.22
C GLU A 496 11.42 -7.95 -12.85
N ILE A 497 12.05 -6.82 -13.11
CA ILE A 497 13.44 -6.68 -13.58
C ILE A 497 14.11 -5.75 -12.58
N ASP A 498 15.16 -6.19 -11.91
CA ASP A 498 15.87 -5.35 -10.94
C ASP A 498 17.28 -5.00 -11.37
N ILE A 499 17.67 -3.78 -11.05
CA ILE A 499 19.04 -3.35 -10.84
C ILE A 499 19.13 -2.85 -9.39
N GLU A 500 19.78 -3.61 -8.51
CA GLU A 500 19.99 -3.21 -7.11
C GLU A 500 21.48 -3.10 -6.76
N LEU A 501 21.79 -2.10 -5.93
CA LEU A 501 23.12 -1.81 -5.42
C LEU A 501 23.08 -1.66 -3.90
N PRO A 502 24.07 -2.15 -3.13
CA PRO A 502 25.24 -2.91 -3.57
C PRO A 502 24.89 -4.35 -3.98
N GLY A 503 25.71 -4.96 -4.85
CA GLY A 503 25.64 -6.37 -5.19
C GLY A 503 26.46 -7.27 -4.24
N ARG A 504 26.49 -8.58 -4.51
CA ARG A 504 27.15 -9.58 -3.65
C ARG A 504 27.78 -10.71 -4.46
N PRO A 505 28.75 -11.47 -3.91
CA PRO A 505 29.45 -12.52 -4.65
C PRO A 505 28.67 -13.82 -4.87
N GLY A 506 27.51 -14.01 -4.23
CA GLY A 506 26.72 -15.24 -4.36
C GLY A 506 25.39 -15.24 -3.61
N PRO A 507 24.69 -16.38 -3.54
CA PRO A 507 23.37 -16.47 -2.92
C PRO A 507 23.29 -16.01 -1.45
N PRO A 508 24.27 -16.33 -0.57
CA PRO A 508 24.25 -15.82 0.80
C PRO A 508 24.26 -14.29 0.85
N HIS A 509 23.48 -13.72 1.78
CA HIS A 509 23.40 -12.27 1.99
C HIS A 509 24.62 -11.75 2.78
N THR A 510 25.81 -12.00 2.26
CA THR A 510 27.10 -11.62 2.86
C THR A 510 28.06 -11.11 1.80
N GLY A 511 29.03 -10.28 2.22
CA GLY A 511 30.05 -9.74 1.31
C GLY A 511 29.52 -8.72 0.29
N MET A 512 28.53 -7.91 0.67
CA MET A 512 28.02 -6.86 -0.21
C MET A 512 29.12 -5.88 -0.62
N THR A 513 29.06 -5.37 -1.85
CA THR A 513 29.99 -4.38 -2.39
C THR A 513 29.36 -3.59 -3.54
N PHE A 514 29.73 -2.31 -3.68
CA PHE A 514 29.35 -1.49 -4.85
C PHE A 514 30.19 -1.79 -6.09
N GLU A 515 31.17 -2.69 -6.01
CA GLU A 515 31.88 -3.25 -7.18
C GLU A 515 31.02 -4.28 -7.93
N LYS A 516 29.89 -4.67 -7.34
CA LYS A 516 28.93 -5.63 -7.89
C LYS A 516 27.53 -5.02 -7.93
N ALA A 517 26.68 -5.57 -8.79
CA ALA A 517 25.25 -5.29 -8.83
C ALA A 517 24.43 -6.58 -8.84
N LEU A 518 23.20 -6.50 -8.32
CA LEU A 518 22.18 -7.52 -8.53
C LEU A 518 21.41 -7.18 -9.79
N PHE A 519 21.46 -8.05 -10.80
CA PHE A 519 20.64 -7.96 -12.00
C PHE A 519 19.68 -9.13 -12.00
N ASN A 520 18.44 -8.88 -11.58
CA ASN A 520 17.47 -9.94 -11.30
C ASN A 520 16.32 -9.89 -12.30
N THR A 521 15.69 -11.04 -12.49
CA THR A 521 14.45 -11.19 -13.25
C THR A 521 13.52 -12.17 -12.54
N TRP A 522 12.24 -11.82 -12.47
CA TRP A 522 11.20 -12.54 -11.71
C TRP A 522 9.96 -12.86 -12.54
N GLN A 523 9.43 -14.06 -12.33
CA GLN A 523 8.07 -14.47 -12.68
C GLN A 523 7.50 -15.29 -11.51
N GLY A 524 6.99 -14.60 -10.49
CA GLY A 524 6.51 -15.16 -9.23
C GLY A 524 7.10 -14.47 -8.02
N GLU A 525 6.62 -14.82 -6.83
CA GLU A 525 7.00 -14.15 -5.58
C GLU A 525 8.05 -14.91 -4.75
N ARG A 526 8.30 -16.18 -5.06
CA ARG A 526 9.18 -17.00 -4.24
C ARG A 526 10.63 -16.79 -4.67
N GLU A 527 11.51 -16.53 -3.69
CA GLU A 527 12.97 -16.68 -3.83
C GLU A 527 13.35 -18.15 -4.05
N SER A 528 12.89 -18.72 -5.15
CA SER A 528 13.04 -20.11 -5.53
C SER A 528 13.58 -20.17 -6.95
N PRO A 529 14.46 -21.12 -7.28
CA PRO A 529 14.92 -21.32 -8.66
C PRO A 529 13.81 -21.66 -9.65
N GLN A 530 12.55 -21.76 -9.20
CA GLN A 530 11.35 -22.03 -9.99
C GLN A 530 10.59 -20.76 -10.41
N GLU A 531 10.86 -19.60 -9.80
CA GLU A 531 10.12 -18.33 -10.00
C GLU A 531 11.04 -17.10 -10.11
N TYR A 532 12.34 -17.27 -9.85
CA TYR A 532 13.30 -16.18 -9.67
C TYR A 532 14.70 -16.53 -10.19
N HIS A 533 15.40 -15.54 -10.75
CA HIS A 533 16.83 -15.62 -11.02
C HIS A 533 17.58 -14.37 -10.53
N ALA A 534 18.50 -14.56 -9.59
CA ALA A 534 19.47 -13.54 -9.15
C ALA A 534 20.79 -13.66 -9.93
N ASN A 535 21.31 -12.55 -10.47
CA ASN A 535 22.68 -12.53 -11.01
C ASN A 535 23.63 -11.65 -10.19
N PHE A 536 24.78 -12.21 -9.83
CA PHE A 536 25.80 -11.62 -8.96
C PHE A 536 26.93 -10.97 -9.76
N THR A 537 26.62 -9.86 -10.44
CA THR A 537 27.44 -9.36 -11.55
C THR A 537 28.60 -8.48 -11.07
N ASP A 538 29.82 -8.77 -11.52
CA ASP A 538 30.95 -7.85 -11.41
C ASP A 538 30.77 -6.67 -12.37
N LEU A 539 30.94 -5.44 -11.85
CA LEU A 539 30.83 -4.23 -12.68
C LEU A 539 32.12 -3.95 -13.45
N GLY A 540 33.24 -4.57 -13.09
CA GLY A 540 34.53 -4.48 -13.77
C GLY A 540 35.63 -3.86 -12.89
N GLU A 541 36.89 -4.04 -13.30
CA GLU A 541 38.03 -3.41 -12.61
C GLU A 541 37.99 -1.87 -12.79
N ASN A 542 38.14 -1.13 -11.70
CA ASN A 542 38.11 0.35 -11.65
C ASN A 542 36.76 1.02 -11.98
N VAL A 543 35.66 0.28 -12.03
CA VAL A 543 34.31 0.87 -12.13
C VAL A 543 33.84 1.24 -10.72
N ALA A 544 34.16 2.46 -10.29
CA ALA A 544 33.73 2.99 -9.01
C ALA A 544 32.42 3.76 -9.17
N ILE A 545 31.28 3.06 -9.19
CA ILE A 545 29.96 3.71 -9.33
C ILE A 545 29.64 4.74 -8.23
N THR A 546 30.35 4.68 -7.10
CA THR A 546 30.29 5.62 -5.98
C THR A 546 31.36 6.71 -6.05
N ASP A 547 31.96 6.97 -7.21
CA ASP A 547 32.99 7.99 -7.43
C ASP A 547 32.47 9.44 -7.39
N GLY A 548 31.15 9.62 -7.30
CA GLY A 548 30.50 10.93 -7.32
C GLY A 548 30.26 11.47 -8.74
N GLY A 549 30.52 10.67 -9.77
CA GLY A 549 30.20 10.89 -11.17
C GLY A 549 28.77 10.46 -11.54
N TRP A 550 28.42 10.68 -12.80
CA TRP A 550 27.14 10.24 -13.37
C TRP A 550 27.36 8.94 -14.14
N HIS A 551 26.54 7.94 -13.87
CA HIS A 551 26.56 6.65 -14.55
C HIS A 551 25.23 6.37 -15.22
N THR A 552 25.27 5.73 -16.39
CA THR A 552 24.08 5.34 -17.14
C THR A 552 23.82 3.86 -16.94
N PHE A 553 22.70 3.54 -16.31
CA PHE A 553 22.19 2.19 -16.16
C PHE A 553 21.13 1.97 -17.24
N LYS A 554 21.30 0.93 -18.04
CA LYS A 554 20.37 0.63 -19.13
C LYS A 554 20.01 -0.84 -19.11
N PHE A 555 18.75 -1.15 -19.37
CA PHE A 555 18.37 -2.49 -19.78
C PHE A 555 17.54 -2.49 -21.06
N ILE A 556 17.75 -3.51 -21.89
CA ILE A 556 16.92 -3.76 -23.07
C ILE A 556 16.11 -5.00 -22.77
N TRP A 557 14.79 -4.85 -22.74
CA TRP A 557 13.84 -5.90 -22.42
C TRP A 557 13.07 -6.31 -23.67
N GLU A 558 13.10 -7.62 -23.97
CA GLU A 558 12.26 -8.26 -24.97
C GLU A 558 11.40 -9.31 -24.26
N THR A 559 10.08 -9.16 -24.31
CA THR A 559 9.10 -10.13 -23.79
C THR A 559 8.99 -11.37 -24.68
N GLY A 560 9.62 -11.34 -25.85
CA GLY A 560 9.54 -12.38 -26.89
C GLY A 560 8.61 -11.98 -28.03
N ASP A 561 8.90 -12.45 -29.23
CA ASP A 561 8.06 -12.22 -30.41
C ASP A 561 8.31 -13.31 -31.44
N THR A 562 7.41 -14.30 -31.48
CA THR A 562 7.50 -15.43 -32.40
C THR A 562 7.40 -14.97 -33.86
N ALA A 563 6.65 -13.90 -34.15
CA ALA A 563 6.50 -13.38 -35.51
C ALA A 563 7.78 -12.71 -36.02
N ARG A 564 8.57 -12.11 -35.13
CA ARG A 564 9.90 -11.54 -35.42
C ARG A 564 11.07 -12.50 -35.14
N ASN A 565 10.80 -13.73 -34.70
CA ASN A 565 11.80 -14.70 -34.26
C ASN A 565 12.74 -14.12 -33.15
N VAL A 566 12.16 -13.40 -32.19
CA VAL A 566 12.85 -12.83 -31.04
C VAL A 566 12.52 -13.64 -29.79
N LEU A 567 13.54 -14.13 -29.08
CA LEU A 567 13.37 -14.84 -27.82
C LEU A 567 13.30 -13.86 -26.64
N PRO A 568 12.60 -14.22 -25.53
CA PRO A 568 12.60 -13.41 -24.33
C PRO A 568 14.01 -13.20 -23.77
N SER A 569 14.38 -11.94 -23.52
CA SER A 569 15.67 -11.60 -22.92
C SER A 569 15.66 -10.24 -22.20
N VAL A 570 16.57 -10.08 -21.24
CA VAL A 570 16.91 -8.78 -20.65
C VAL A 570 18.43 -8.60 -20.72
N LYS A 571 18.89 -7.53 -21.36
CA LYS A 571 20.31 -7.20 -21.46
C LYS A 571 20.61 -5.99 -20.58
N PHE A 572 21.51 -6.13 -19.63
CA PHE A 572 21.88 -5.09 -18.66
C PHE A 572 23.19 -4.44 -19.06
N TYR A 573 23.20 -3.12 -19.11
CA TYR A 573 24.32 -2.27 -19.50
C TYR A 573 24.63 -1.27 -18.39
N LEU A 574 25.93 -1.01 -18.20
CA LEU A 574 26.44 0.09 -17.38
C LEU A 574 27.41 0.90 -18.24
N ASP A 575 27.18 2.21 -18.35
CA ASP A 575 27.98 3.15 -19.14
C ASP A 575 28.22 2.68 -20.59
N GLY A 576 27.18 2.06 -21.18
CA GLY A 576 27.21 1.51 -22.54
C GLY A 576 27.84 0.13 -22.67
N GLU A 577 28.47 -0.41 -21.62
CA GLU A 577 29.04 -1.75 -21.62
C GLU A 577 28.01 -2.80 -21.19
N LEU A 578 27.84 -3.86 -21.99
CA LEU A 578 27.00 -5.00 -21.62
C LEU A 578 27.63 -5.75 -20.45
N LYS A 579 26.91 -5.85 -19.33
CA LYS A 579 27.36 -6.55 -18.12
C LYS A 579 26.71 -7.93 -17.99
N TRP A 580 25.45 -8.08 -18.39
CA TRP A 580 24.73 -9.35 -18.27
C TRP A 580 23.60 -9.51 -19.29
N THR A 581 23.24 -10.75 -19.61
CA THR A 581 22.05 -11.08 -20.40
C THR A 581 21.28 -12.21 -19.73
N ALA A 582 20.05 -11.92 -19.30
CA ALA A 582 19.06 -12.92 -18.93
C ALA A 582 18.33 -13.42 -20.19
N THR A 583 18.08 -14.73 -20.29
CA THR A 583 17.34 -15.35 -21.41
C THR A 583 16.23 -16.26 -20.88
N GLY A 584 15.36 -16.81 -21.74
CA GLY A 584 14.11 -17.50 -21.38
C GLY A 584 14.13 -18.62 -20.31
N ALA A 585 15.28 -19.09 -19.83
CA ALA A 585 15.39 -19.95 -18.64
C ALA A 585 15.45 -19.17 -17.30
N ASN A 586 15.58 -17.85 -17.35
CA ASN A 586 15.84 -16.97 -16.20
C ASN A 586 14.62 -16.12 -15.84
N TYR A 587 13.39 -16.58 -16.10
CA TYR A 587 12.17 -15.86 -15.68
C TYR A 587 12.10 -14.41 -16.20
N VAL A 588 12.41 -14.20 -17.50
CA VAL A 588 12.29 -12.88 -18.15
C VAL A 588 10.83 -12.41 -18.10
N PRO A 589 10.50 -11.27 -17.48
CA PRO A 589 9.12 -10.81 -17.40
C PRO A 589 8.43 -10.70 -18.76
N ASN A 590 7.13 -11.02 -18.81
CA ASN A 590 6.33 -10.92 -20.03
C ASN A 590 5.09 -10.01 -19.87
N LYS A 591 4.81 -9.50 -18.66
CA LYS A 591 3.76 -8.53 -18.40
C LYS A 591 4.35 -7.12 -18.31
N PRO A 592 3.72 -6.11 -18.95
CA PRO A 592 4.09 -4.72 -18.77
C PRO A 592 4.10 -4.31 -17.29
N GLY A 593 5.12 -3.56 -16.88
CA GLY A 593 5.27 -3.07 -15.51
C GLY A 593 5.52 -1.58 -15.47
N ARG A 594 5.35 -0.96 -14.30
CA ARG A 594 5.84 0.40 -14.07
C ARG A 594 7.33 0.36 -13.82
N LEU A 595 8.06 1.39 -14.27
CA LEU A 595 9.45 1.58 -13.88
C LEU A 595 9.50 2.33 -12.55
N TRP A 596 10.15 1.74 -11.57
CA TRP A 596 10.39 2.29 -10.26
C TRP A 596 11.85 2.70 -10.08
N LEU A 597 12.03 3.78 -9.33
CA LEU A 597 13.32 4.30 -8.88
C LEU A 597 13.24 4.45 -7.38
N GLY A 598 14.26 3.98 -6.65
CA GLY A 598 14.20 3.99 -5.20
C GLY A 598 15.57 4.10 -4.53
N TYR A 599 15.56 4.70 -3.35
CA TYR A 599 16.66 4.65 -2.40
C TYR A 599 16.11 4.26 -1.04
N TRP A 600 16.14 2.96 -0.75
CA TRP A 600 15.34 2.35 0.32
C TRP A 600 16.17 1.42 1.22
N PHE A 601 15.62 1.00 2.37
CA PHE A 601 16.36 0.23 3.37
C PHE A 601 15.90 -1.22 3.45
N PRO A 602 16.68 -2.21 2.99
CA PRO A 602 16.35 -3.62 3.16
C PRO A 602 16.55 -4.11 4.59
N ARG A 603 16.07 -5.31 4.88
CA ARG A 603 16.04 -5.87 6.24
C ARG A 603 17.42 -6.08 6.89
N ASN A 604 18.44 -6.58 6.21
CA ASN A 604 19.74 -6.81 6.87
C ASN A 604 20.91 -7.08 5.93
N TRP A 605 20.76 -6.91 4.63
CA TRP A 605 21.82 -7.29 3.69
C TRP A 605 22.68 -6.10 3.25
N ALA A 606 22.14 -4.90 3.06
CA ALA A 606 22.88 -3.77 2.48
C ALA A 606 23.92 -3.08 3.40
N GLY A 607 24.21 -3.61 4.59
CA GLY A 607 25.11 -3.01 5.57
C GLY A 607 24.41 -2.14 6.61
N THR A 608 25.16 -1.26 7.27
CA THR A 608 24.67 -0.45 8.40
C THR A 608 24.52 1.02 8.02
N ALA A 609 23.33 1.59 8.27
CA ALA A 609 22.95 2.98 7.99
C ALA A 609 23.61 4.03 8.91
N ASN A 610 24.94 4.08 8.93
CA ASN A 610 25.72 5.02 9.74
C ASN A 610 25.84 6.41 9.10
N PHE A 611 24.72 7.07 8.88
CA PHE A 611 24.66 8.44 8.37
C PHE A 611 23.40 9.15 8.89
N SER A 612 23.32 10.47 8.72
CA SER A 612 22.10 11.24 8.99
C SER A 612 21.22 11.26 7.75
N THR A 613 21.68 11.90 6.67
CA THR A 613 21.00 11.93 5.38
C THR A 613 21.96 11.54 4.26
N SER A 614 21.41 11.05 3.15
CA SER A 614 22.11 10.73 1.91
C SER A 614 21.14 10.84 0.75
N GLN A 615 21.61 11.09 -0.47
CA GLN A 615 20.75 11.25 -1.64
C GLN A 615 21.26 10.43 -2.82
N LEU A 616 20.33 9.78 -3.51
CA LEU A 616 20.49 9.28 -4.87
C LEU A 616 19.99 10.37 -5.82
N LEU A 617 20.85 10.84 -6.72
CA LEU A 617 20.48 11.85 -7.72
C LEU A 617 20.26 11.19 -9.08
N ILE A 618 19.21 11.58 -9.78
CA ILE A 618 18.82 11.06 -11.10
C ILE A 618 18.66 12.25 -12.03
N ASP A 619 19.42 12.24 -13.13
CA ASP A 619 19.46 13.30 -14.15
C ASP A 619 18.32 13.10 -15.15
N TYR A 620 18.14 11.87 -15.66
CA TYR A 620 17.03 11.57 -16.54
C TYR A 620 16.61 10.11 -16.49
N VAL A 621 15.37 9.89 -16.94
CA VAL A 621 14.85 8.58 -17.36
C VAL A 621 14.42 8.66 -18.82
N SER A 622 14.78 7.65 -19.59
CA SER A 622 14.40 7.52 -21.01
C SER A 622 13.91 6.10 -21.27
N ILE A 623 12.73 5.97 -21.86
CA ILE A 623 12.12 4.70 -22.23
C ILE A 623 11.72 4.75 -23.70
N LYS A 624 12.24 3.82 -24.49
CA LYS A 624 11.90 3.65 -25.91
C LYS A 624 11.16 2.32 -26.08
N PRO A 625 9.83 2.33 -26.18
CA PRO A 625 9.06 1.11 -26.34
C PRO A 625 9.30 0.45 -27.69
N TYR A 626 9.24 -0.87 -27.70
CA TYR A 626 9.18 -1.68 -28.91
C TYR A 626 7.75 -2.16 -29.15
N SER A 627 7.33 -2.16 -30.40
CA SER A 627 6.10 -2.83 -30.80
C SER A 627 6.36 -4.32 -30.92
N THR A 628 6.00 -5.10 -29.88
CA THR A 628 6.23 -6.55 -29.83
C THR A 628 4.95 -7.28 -29.50
N GLY A 629 4.76 -8.48 -30.08
CA GLY A 629 3.52 -9.27 -29.90
C GLY A 629 3.48 -10.16 -28.65
N GLY A 630 4.56 -10.24 -27.85
CA GLY A 630 4.66 -11.19 -26.73
C GLY A 630 4.32 -10.62 -25.35
N ALA A 631 3.93 -9.35 -25.25
CA ALA A 631 3.47 -8.80 -23.98
C ALA A 631 2.09 -9.38 -23.61
N VAL A 632 1.96 -9.88 -22.39
CA VAL A 632 0.69 -10.32 -21.81
C VAL A 632 0.08 -9.12 -21.08
N VAL A 633 -0.97 -8.53 -21.65
CA VAL A 633 -1.67 -7.39 -21.04
C VAL A 633 -2.71 -7.91 -20.07
N GLN A 634 -2.52 -7.63 -18.79
CA GLN A 634 -3.46 -7.94 -17.71
C GLN A 634 -3.41 -6.81 -16.65
N SER A 635 -4.44 -6.70 -15.82
CA SER A 635 -4.52 -5.69 -14.75
C SER A 635 -3.77 -6.10 -13.49
N GLU A 636 -3.10 -5.16 -12.82
CA GLU A 636 -2.58 -5.42 -11.46
C GLU A 636 -3.72 -5.59 -10.45
N SER A 637 -3.50 -6.35 -9.39
CA SER A 637 -4.50 -6.50 -8.31
C SER A 637 -4.67 -5.22 -7.49
N TYR A 638 -3.58 -4.50 -7.21
CA TYR A 638 -3.59 -3.28 -6.39
C TYR A 638 -2.73 -2.17 -6.99
N PRO A 639 -3.09 -1.65 -8.17
CA PRO A 639 -2.24 -0.72 -8.92
C PRO A 639 -1.95 0.60 -8.21
N MET A 640 -2.78 1.01 -7.25
CA MET A 640 -2.60 2.27 -6.52
C MET A 640 -2.17 2.07 -5.06
N ASP A 641 -2.04 0.81 -4.59
CA ASP A 641 -1.65 0.55 -3.20
C ASP A 641 -0.20 0.93 -2.91
N GLY A 642 -0.01 1.76 -1.88
CA GLY A 642 1.31 2.19 -1.43
C GLY A 642 1.89 3.40 -2.13
N PHE A 643 1.09 4.09 -2.95
CA PHE A 643 1.43 5.41 -3.43
C PHE A 643 0.85 6.46 -2.49
N ALA A 644 1.52 7.61 -2.41
CA ALA A 644 1.01 8.75 -1.69
C ALA A 644 -0.20 9.32 -2.44
N ALA A 645 -1.13 9.91 -1.70
CA ALA A 645 -2.16 10.73 -2.31
C ALA A 645 -1.51 11.93 -3.03
N TRP A 646 -2.15 12.44 -4.07
CA TRP A 646 -1.62 13.54 -4.89
C TRP A 646 -1.19 14.75 -4.05
N GLU A 647 -1.93 15.01 -2.98
CA GLU A 647 -1.74 16.16 -2.09
C GLU A 647 -0.50 16.02 -1.19
N GLU A 648 0.06 14.83 -1.12
CA GLU A 648 1.28 14.54 -0.39
C GLU A 648 2.51 14.61 -1.29
N TYR A 649 2.37 14.89 -2.59
CA TYR A 649 3.51 14.90 -3.52
C TYR A 649 4.50 16.01 -3.14
N PRO A 650 5.79 15.82 -3.42
CA PRO A 650 6.81 16.84 -3.20
C PRO A 650 6.37 18.18 -3.77
N GLU A 651 6.47 19.22 -2.95
CA GLU A 651 6.19 20.59 -3.34
C GLU A 651 4.71 20.90 -3.67
N TYR A 652 3.79 19.94 -3.47
CA TYR A 652 2.34 20.25 -3.35
C TYR A 652 2.09 21.23 -2.18
N CYS A 653 3.04 21.35 -1.24
CA CYS A 653 3.16 22.55 -0.42
C CYS A 653 4.56 22.76 0.18
N SER A 654 5.15 23.94 -0.07
CA SER A 654 6.22 24.51 0.74
C SER A 654 5.70 25.65 1.63
N SER A 655 4.92 25.32 2.66
CA SER A 655 4.71 26.13 3.89
C SER A 655 3.96 27.49 3.73
N PRO A 656 3.37 28.04 4.82
CA PRO A 656 4.07 28.31 6.07
C PRO A 656 3.48 27.58 7.28
N CYS A 657 4.11 26.48 7.67
CA CYS A 657 4.33 26.16 9.07
C CYS A 657 5.17 27.29 9.68
N GLY A 658 4.50 28.37 10.06
CA GLY A 658 5.02 29.37 10.99
C GLY A 658 5.25 28.71 12.34
N GLY A 659 6.39 28.06 12.49
CA GLY A 659 6.80 27.35 13.69
C GLY A 659 8.30 27.12 13.67
N GLY A 660 9.07 28.20 13.54
CA GLY A 660 10.51 28.30 13.79
C GLY A 660 11.35 27.08 13.42
N ALA A 661 11.92 27.08 12.21
CA ALA A 661 13.18 26.38 12.01
C ALA A 661 14.14 26.81 13.15
N PRO A 662 14.77 25.89 13.89
CA PRO A 662 15.82 26.27 14.82
C PRO A 662 16.85 27.06 14.02
N THR A 663 17.00 28.33 14.39
CA THR A 663 18.02 29.22 13.84
C THR A 663 19.34 28.46 13.82
N PRO A 664 20.08 28.37 12.69
CA PRO A 664 21.37 27.74 12.68
C PRO A 664 22.23 28.42 13.74
N THR A 665 22.61 27.66 14.78
CA THR A 665 23.60 28.12 15.74
C THR A 665 24.81 28.59 14.92
N PRO A 666 25.31 29.82 15.11
CA PRO A 666 26.47 30.32 14.37
C PRO A 666 27.58 29.27 14.40
N GLY A 667 27.99 28.84 13.20
CA GLY A 667 29.00 27.82 13.03
C GLY A 667 30.24 28.18 13.82
N VAL A 668 30.62 27.30 14.75
CA VAL A 668 31.97 27.33 15.32
C VAL A 668 32.89 26.98 14.17
N THR A 669 33.62 27.99 13.67
CA THR A 669 34.71 27.81 12.71
C THR A 669 35.63 26.71 13.26
N PRO A 670 35.88 25.61 12.52
CA PRO A 670 36.84 24.61 12.97
C PRO A 670 38.21 25.27 13.05
N THR A 671 38.75 25.34 14.27
CA THR A 671 40.14 25.70 14.52
C THR A 671 41.03 24.70 13.77
N PRO A 672 42.02 25.14 12.98
CA PRO A 672 42.88 24.25 12.20
C PRO A 672 43.58 23.26 13.12
N THR A 673 43.31 21.96 12.93
CA THR A 673 44.02 20.89 13.61
C THR A 673 45.48 20.87 13.11
N PRO A 674 46.49 20.86 14.00
CA PRO A 674 47.89 20.85 13.58
C PRO A 674 48.23 19.60 12.78
N SER A 675 48.86 19.83 11.63
CA SER A 675 49.44 18.84 10.73
C SER A 675 50.36 17.87 11.49
N THR A 676 50.03 16.58 11.51
CA THR A 676 50.95 15.54 11.96
C THR A 676 51.99 15.26 10.87
N THR A 677 53.23 15.56 11.25
CA THR A 677 54.50 15.31 10.56
C THR A 677 54.60 13.89 9.96
N PRO A 678 55.17 13.71 8.75
CA PRO A 678 55.35 12.39 8.14
C PRO A 678 56.29 11.50 8.96
N THR A 679 55.81 10.29 9.27
CA THR A 679 56.60 9.21 9.90
C THR A 679 57.66 8.69 8.91
N PRO A 680 58.92 8.48 9.32
CA PRO A 680 59.99 8.07 8.41
C PRO A 680 59.81 6.65 7.87
N SER A 681 60.17 6.51 6.60
CA SER A 681 60.28 5.26 5.83
C SER A 681 61.16 4.22 6.54
N VAL A 682 60.63 3.00 6.69
CA VAL A 682 61.39 1.83 7.16
C VAL A 682 62.16 1.20 5.99
N THR A 683 63.47 1.11 6.14
CA THR A 683 64.44 0.49 5.23
C THR A 683 64.25 -1.03 5.15
N PRO A 684 64.44 -1.67 3.98
CA PRO A 684 64.32 -3.13 3.83
C PRO A 684 65.48 -3.89 4.52
N THR A 685 65.13 -4.91 5.29
CA THR A 685 66.07 -5.83 5.96
C THR A 685 66.24 -7.12 5.12
N PRO A 686 67.46 -7.67 4.99
CA PRO A 686 67.80 -8.67 3.97
C PRO A 686 67.31 -10.09 4.26
N THR A 687 67.14 -10.82 3.15
CA THR A 687 66.75 -12.21 2.97
C THR A 687 67.72 -13.22 3.61
N PRO A 688 67.23 -14.23 4.35
CA PRO A 688 67.98 -15.45 4.61
C PRO A 688 67.55 -16.64 3.74
N GLY A 689 68.46 -17.07 2.86
CA GLY A 689 69.01 -18.44 2.78
C GLY A 689 68.08 -19.66 2.63
N THR A 690 68.24 -20.33 1.48
CA THR A 690 67.72 -21.67 1.10
C THR A 690 68.11 -22.80 2.07
N THR A 691 67.16 -23.71 2.37
CA THR A 691 67.42 -25.02 3.01
C THR A 691 66.58 -26.11 2.28
N PRO A 692 67.06 -27.37 2.11
CA PRO A 692 66.80 -28.19 0.93
C PRO A 692 65.68 -29.26 1.03
N THR A 693 65.17 -29.56 -0.18
CA THR A 693 64.67 -30.81 -0.82
C THR A 693 63.91 -31.90 -0.02
N PRO A 694 62.76 -32.42 -0.55
CA PRO A 694 61.92 -33.43 0.11
C PRO A 694 62.47 -34.87 0.05
N GLY A 695 62.36 -35.61 1.16
CA GLY A 695 62.61 -37.04 1.24
C GLY A 695 61.36 -37.89 0.98
N VAL A 696 61.52 -38.92 0.15
CA VAL A 696 60.54 -39.95 -0.24
C VAL A 696 60.63 -41.15 0.68
N THR A 697 59.50 -41.68 1.21
CA THR A 697 59.33 -43.12 1.60
C THR A 697 57.86 -43.44 2.01
N PRO A 698 57.40 -44.72 2.07
CA PRO A 698 56.89 -45.53 0.97
C PRO A 698 55.41 -45.99 1.13
N THR A 699 54.89 -46.56 0.05
CA THR A 699 53.58 -47.23 -0.14
C THR A 699 53.34 -48.42 0.81
N PRO A 700 52.11 -48.64 1.34
CA PRO A 700 51.68 -49.92 1.88
C PRO A 700 50.94 -50.80 0.85
N THR A 701 51.30 -52.08 0.92
CA THR A 701 50.96 -53.26 0.11
C THR A 701 49.51 -53.79 0.32
N PRO A 702 48.91 -54.55 -0.62
CA PRO A 702 47.55 -55.10 -0.49
C PRO A 702 47.49 -56.45 0.27
N GLY A 703 46.43 -56.62 1.06
CA GLY A 703 45.98 -57.90 1.66
C GLY A 703 45.03 -57.61 2.83
N THR A 704 44.02 -58.39 3.19
CA THR A 704 43.39 -59.62 2.68
C THR A 704 41.95 -59.61 3.20
N THR A 705 41.01 -60.16 2.44
CA THR A 705 39.62 -60.45 2.82
C THR A 705 39.52 -61.37 4.06
N PRO A 706 38.55 -61.13 4.96
CA PRO A 706 37.72 -62.24 5.48
C PRO A 706 36.21 -61.89 5.59
N THR A 707 35.41 -62.77 4.96
CA THR A 707 34.20 -63.49 5.44
C THR A 707 33.02 -62.75 6.11
N PRO A 708 31.76 -63.10 5.78
CA PRO A 708 30.56 -62.40 6.25
C PRO A 708 30.20 -62.79 7.69
N SER A 709 29.92 -61.79 8.53
CA SER A 709 29.42 -62.00 9.89
C SER A 709 27.92 -61.72 9.97
N VAL A 710 27.25 -62.71 10.55
CA VAL A 710 25.84 -62.86 10.91
C VAL A 710 25.14 -61.60 11.45
N THR A 711 23.96 -61.36 10.91
CA THR A 711 22.93 -60.42 11.39
C THR A 711 22.45 -60.79 12.81
N PRO A 712 22.61 -59.93 13.82
CA PRO A 712 21.87 -60.07 15.07
C PRO A 712 20.42 -59.59 14.89
N THR A 713 19.50 -60.44 15.33
CA THR A 713 18.05 -60.26 15.45
C THR A 713 17.69 -58.91 16.12
N PRO A 714 16.67 -58.17 15.64
CA PRO A 714 16.24 -56.93 16.29
C PRO A 714 15.83 -57.22 17.73
N THR A 715 16.54 -56.59 18.65
CA THR A 715 16.16 -56.48 20.06
C THR A 715 14.85 -55.68 20.12
N PRO A 716 13.85 -56.06 20.93
CA PRO A 716 12.62 -55.29 21.07
C PRO A 716 12.98 -53.84 21.39
N SER A 717 12.51 -52.92 20.54
CA SER A 717 12.63 -51.49 20.76
C SER A 717 12.04 -51.18 22.13
N VAL A 718 12.89 -50.84 23.09
CA VAL A 718 12.47 -50.11 24.28
C VAL A 718 11.74 -48.88 23.77
N THR A 719 10.44 -48.78 24.04
CA THR A 719 9.69 -47.54 23.86
C THR A 719 10.44 -46.47 24.65
N PRO A 720 11.04 -45.47 24.00
CA PRO A 720 11.80 -44.47 24.71
C PRO A 720 10.87 -43.74 25.66
N THR A 721 11.32 -43.61 26.90
CA THR A 721 10.68 -42.81 27.93
C THR A 721 10.47 -41.39 27.36
N PRO A 722 9.24 -40.84 27.38
CA PRO A 722 8.99 -39.47 26.92
C PRO A 722 9.95 -38.50 27.63
N GLY A 723 10.52 -37.56 26.87
CA GLY A 723 11.31 -36.48 27.46
C GLY A 723 10.50 -35.65 28.46
N PRO A 724 11.15 -34.82 29.30
CA PRO A 724 10.44 -33.93 30.22
C PRO A 724 9.48 -33.01 29.44
N ASN A 725 8.32 -32.70 30.03
CA ASN A 725 7.39 -31.74 29.44
C ASN A 725 8.07 -30.36 29.34
N LEU A 726 8.16 -29.83 28.12
CA LEU A 726 8.77 -28.54 27.83
C LEU A 726 7.85 -27.36 28.14
N LEU A 727 6.56 -27.62 28.41
CA LEU A 727 5.60 -26.58 28.79
C LEU A 727 5.69 -26.27 30.29
N ALA A 728 5.72 -24.98 30.62
CA ALA A 728 5.55 -24.55 32.00
C ALA A 728 4.06 -24.60 32.37
N ASN A 729 3.73 -25.27 33.49
CA ASN A 729 2.39 -25.31 34.07
C ASN A 729 1.29 -25.75 33.06
N GLY A 730 1.58 -26.80 32.27
CA GLY A 730 0.62 -27.36 31.31
C GLY A 730 -0.53 -28.14 31.95
N ASP A 731 -0.43 -28.49 33.23
CA ASP A 731 -1.48 -29.05 34.07
C ASP A 731 -2.36 -27.98 34.74
N PHE A 732 -2.03 -26.69 34.53
CA PHE A 732 -2.72 -25.51 35.06
C PHE A 732 -2.92 -25.47 36.60
N SER A 733 -2.19 -26.30 37.36
CA SER A 733 -2.27 -26.31 38.84
C SER A 733 -1.75 -25.01 39.46
N GLY A 734 -0.87 -24.30 38.75
CA GLY A 734 -0.36 -22.97 39.09
C GLY A 734 -1.14 -21.80 38.49
N GLY A 735 -2.38 -22.00 38.02
CA GLY A 735 -3.17 -20.93 37.39
C GLY A 735 -2.66 -20.57 35.99
N MET A 736 -2.66 -19.28 35.62
CA MET A 736 -2.15 -18.80 34.32
C MET A 736 -0.62 -18.65 34.26
N ASN A 737 0.12 -19.13 35.27
CA ASN A 737 1.58 -18.98 35.29
C ASN A 737 2.22 -19.60 34.04
N GLY A 738 3.00 -18.80 33.29
CA GLY A 738 3.63 -19.21 32.03
C GLY A 738 2.74 -19.12 30.79
N TRP A 739 1.47 -18.74 30.93
CA TRP A 739 0.51 -18.62 29.83
C TRP A 739 -0.02 -17.19 29.74
N THR A 740 -0.13 -16.66 28.52
CA THR A 740 -0.62 -15.31 28.25
C THR A 740 -1.91 -15.38 27.46
N GLY A 741 -2.97 -14.71 27.92
CA GLY A 741 -4.18 -14.51 27.12
C GLY A 741 -3.89 -13.54 25.97
N THR A 742 -4.09 -13.97 24.72
CA THR A 742 -3.75 -13.20 23.51
C THR A 742 -4.96 -12.86 22.64
N GLY A 743 -6.15 -13.35 23.02
CA GLY A 743 -7.43 -13.03 22.39
C GLY A 743 -8.60 -13.42 23.29
N GLY A 744 -9.73 -12.73 23.15
CA GLY A 744 -10.95 -12.97 23.92
C GLY A 744 -10.74 -13.03 25.43
N SER A 745 -11.30 -14.04 26.09
CA SER A 745 -11.20 -14.24 27.55
C SER A 745 -10.65 -15.64 27.87
N ALA A 746 -9.45 -15.67 28.46
CA ALA A 746 -8.76 -16.87 28.91
C ALA A 746 -8.46 -16.77 30.42
N SER A 747 -8.78 -17.81 31.17
CA SER A 747 -8.54 -17.88 32.62
C SER A 747 -8.31 -19.32 33.06
N VAL A 748 -7.88 -19.54 34.31
CA VAL A 748 -7.85 -20.88 34.91
C VAL A 748 -8.86 -20.93 36.04
N THR A 749 -9.76 -21.91 35.97
CA THR A 749 -10.78 -22.15 37.01
C THR A 749 -10.83 -23.66 37.29
N GLY A 750 -10.79 -24.05 38.56
CA GLY A 750 -10.85 -25.47 38.94
C GLY A 750 -9.63 -26.30 38.54
N GLY A 751 -8.50 -25.66 38.20
CA GLY A 751 -7.28 -26.33 37.75
C GLY A 751 -7.24 -26.63 36.25
N GLU A 752 -8.18 -26.12 35.45
CA GLU A 752 -8.19 -26.25 33.98
C GLU A 752 -8.25 -24.86 33.32
N MET A 753 -7.65 -24.73 32.12
CA MET A 753 -7.79 -23.54 31.29
C MET A 753 -9.23 -23.43 30.78
N VAL A 754 -9.81 -22.24 30.89
CA VAL A 754 -11.16 -21.89 30.41
C VAL A 754 -11.04 -20.76 29.40
N LEU A 755 -11.52 -21.01 28.19
CA LEU A 755 -11.58 -20.08 27.06
C LEU A 755 -13.06 -19.72 26.82
N ALA A 756 -13.49 -18.54 27.24
CA ALA A 756 -14.90 -18.18 27.21
C ALA A 756 -15.38 -17.71 25.82
N SER A 757 -16.66 -17.89 25.50
CA SER A 757 -17.25 -17.30 24.28
C SER A 757 -17.01 -15.78 24.22
N ASN A 758 -16.62 -15.30 23.05
CA ASN A 758 -16.32 -13.91 22.79
C ASN A 758 -16.49 -13.61 21.28
N PRO A 759 -16.84 -12.37 20.88
CA PRO A 759 -16.86 -11.95 19.47
C PRO A 759 -15.51 -12.08 18.73
N VAL A 760 -14.42 -12.22 19.48
CA VAL A 760 -13.11 -12.64 18.95
C VAL A 760 -12.70 -13.99 19.52
N THR A 761 -11.79 -14.69 18.85
CA THR A 761 -11.31 -16.02 19.31
C THR A 761 -10.61 -15.88 20.66
N SER A 762 -11.11 -16.59 21.67
CA SER A 762 -10.46 -16.66 22.97
C SER A 762 -9.21 -17.53 22.87
N ARG A 763 -8.04 -17.04 23.31
CA ARG A 763 -6.75 -17.70 23.10
C ARG A 763 -5.79 -17.49 24.27
N ALA A 764 -5.10 -18.56 24.67
CA ALA A 764 -3.97 -18.52 25.59
C ALA A 764 -2.73 -19.14 24.95
N GLU A 765 -1.55 -18.53 25.12
CA GLU A 765 -0.31 -18.95 24.48
C GLU A 765 0.88 -18.96 25.45
N GLN A 766 1.80 -19.90 25.24
CA GLN A 766 3.15 -19.93 25.81
C GLN A 766 4.16 -19.85 24.66
N GLN A 767 4.97 -18.79 24.65
CA GLN A 767 5.89 -18.47 23.55
C GLN A 767 7.34 -18.81 23.87
N ASN A 768 8.17 -18.93 22.83
CA ASN A 768 9.62 -19.15 22.93
C ASN A 768 10.02 -20.42 23.69
N ILE A 769 9.24 -21.50 23.56
CA ILE A 769 9.57 -22.80 24.13
C ILE A 769 10.78 -23.36 23.38
N ALA A 770 11.86 -23.63 24.10
CA ALA A 770 13.09 -24.12 23.52
C ALA A 770 12.91 -25.54 22.97
N VAL A 771 13.25 -25.72 21.70
CA VAL A 771 13.31 -27.01 21.00
C VAL A 771 14.62 -27.10 20.21
N THR A 772 14.96 -28.27 19.69
CA THR A 772 16.15 -28.44 18.86
C THR A 772 15.75 -28.62 17.40
N SER A 773 16.27 -27.78 16.52
CA SER A 773 16.05 -27.91 15.08
C SER A 773 16.47 -29.31 14.57
N GLY A 774 15.64 -29.90 13.72
CA GLY A 774 15.79 -31.25 13.19
C GLY A 774 15.25 -32.36 14.10
N ARG A 775 14.82 -32.07 15.34
CA ARG A 775 14.20 -33.06 16.24
C ARG A 775 12.68 -33.08 16.10
N LYS A 776 12.08 -34.23 16.41
CA LYS A 776 10.63 -34.40 16.39
C LYS A 776 10.03 -34.17 17.78
N TYR A 777 8.88 -33.52 17.82
CA TYR A 777 8.15 -33.23 19.04
C TYR A 777 6.68 -33.59 18.88
N ARG A 778 6.02 -33.88 20.01
CA ARG A 778 4.58 -34.03 20.10
C ARG A 778 4.01 -33.09 21.14
N LEU A 779 3.14 -32.20 20.69
CA LEU A 779 2.23 -31.44 21.52
C LEU A 779 0.98 -32.28 21.75
N SER A 780 0.50 -32.39 22.99
CA SER A 780 -0.78 -33.02 23.30
C SER A 780 -1.47 -32.34 24.48
N GLY A 781 -2.80 -32.44 24.55
CA GLY A 781 -3.60 -31.87 25.63
C GLY A 781 -5.03 -32.40 25.61
N ASN A 782 -5.66 -32.48 26.77
CA ASN A 782 -7.06 -32.88 26.90
C ASN A 782 -7.95 -31.66 26.71
N LEU A 783 -8.83 -31.72 25.73
CA LEU A 783 -9.74 -30.63 25.38
C LEU A 783 -11.19 -31.09 25.55
N LYS A 784 -12.08 -30.19 25.98
CA LYS A 784 -13.55 -30.37 25.95
C LYS A 784 -14.22 -29.03 25.67
N ASN A 785 -15.51 -29.06 25.35
CA ASN A 785 -16.35 -27.87 25.24
C ASN A 785 -17.55 -27.99 26.20
N SER A 786 -18.16 -26.87 26.61
CA SER A 786 -19.46 -26.95 27.30
C SER A 786 -20.63 -27.18 26.34
N ASN A 787 -20.43 -26.99 25.03
CA ASN A 787 -21.40 -27.28 23.98
C ASN A 787 -20.78 -28.22 22.93
N ALA A 788 -21.49 -29.29 22.56
CA ALA A 788 -21.00 -30.29 21.62
C ALA A 788 -20.80 -29.77 20.19
N ALA A 789 -21.45 -28.67 19.81
CA ALA A 789 -21.31 -28.03 18.50
C ALA A 789 -20.11 -27.05 18.43
N SER A 790 -19.46 -26.77 19.55
CA SER A 790 -18.33 -25.84 19.62
C SER A 790 -16.99 -26.55 19.50
N TRP A 791 -15.98 -25.80 19.09
CA TRP A 791 -14.63 -26.26 18.82
C TRP A 791 -13.61 -25.55 19.70
N THR A 792 -12.77 -26.35 20.33
CA THR A 792 -11.55 -25.93 21.04
C THR A 792 -10.35 -26.55 20.36
N TYR A 793 -9.28 -25.78 20.20
CA TYR A 793 -8.09 -26.19 19.49
C TYR A 793 -6.87 -26.15 20.40
N LEU A 794 -5.94 -27.05 20.11
CA LEU A 794 -4.55 -27.03 20.55
C LEU A 794 -3.69 -26.69 19.33
N GLY A 795 -2.77 -25.74 19.43
CA GLY A 795 -2.06 -25.20 18.28
C GLY A 795 -0.60 -24.88 18.52
N LEU A 796 0.14 -24.76 17.43
CA LEU A 796 1.57 -24.44 17.38
C LEU A 796 1.83 -23.26 16.45
N THR A 797 2.77 -22.38 16.82
CA THR A 797 3.36 -21.39 15.90
C THR A 797 4.88 -21.55 15.86
N GLY A 798 5.49 -21.11 14.75
CA GLY A 798 6.93 -21.26 14.48
C GLY A 798 7.26 -22.07 13.21
N SER A 799 8.56 -22.19 12.94
CA SER A 799 9.08 -22.93 11.78
C SER A 799 9.20 -24.41 12.10
N MET A 800 8.43 -25.24 11.40
CA MET A 800 8.35 -26.69 11.58
C MET A 800 7.95 -27.36 10.26
N SER A 801 8.22 -28.66 10.16
CA SER A 801 7.94 -29.53 9.01
C SER A 801 7.36 -30.87 9.48
N ASN A 802 6.89 -31.71 8.55
CA ASN A 802 6.34 -33.06 8.83
C ASN A 802 5.24 -33.05 9.91
N VAL A 803 4.32 -32.09 9.82
CA VAL A 803 3.24 -31.91 10.79
C VAL A 803 2.14 -32.95 10.54
N THR A 804 1.71 -33.64 11.58
CA THR A 804 0.50 -34.48 11.59
C THR A 804 -0.26 -34.27 12.89
N ASN A 805 -1.59 -34.30 12.86
CA ASN A 805 -2.41 -34.08 14.05
C ASN A 805 -3.43 -35.19 14.30
N SER A 806 -4.13 -35.09 15.44
CA SER A 806 -5.18 -36.02 15.85
C SER A 806 -6.41 -36.06 14.94
N GLN A 807 -6.52 -35.13 13.98
CA GLN A 807 -7.57 -35.11 12.96
C GLN A 807 -7.12 -35.73 11.63
N GLY A 808 -5.88 -36.23 11.54
CA GLY A 808 -5.33 -36.90 10.37
C GLY A 808 -4.91 -35.95 9.24
N ASN A 809 -4.80 -34.65 9.49
CA ASN A 809 -4.33 -33.65 8.52
C ASN A 809 -2.97 -33.05 8.95
N THR A 810 -2.43 -32.16 8.12
CA THR A 810 -1.09 -31.57 8.29
C THR A 810 -1.12 -30.15 8.89
N ASN A 811 -2.25 -29.73 9.47
CA ASN A 811 -2.40 -28.41 10.06
C ASN A 811 -1.61 -28.30 11.37
N LYS A 812 -1.18 -27.07 11.70
CA LYS A 812 -0.50 -26.73 12.96
C LYS A 812 -1.47 -26.53 14.14
N GLU A 813 -2.71 -26.98 13.98
CA GLU A 813 -3.77 -26.97 14.99
C GLU A 813 -4.49 -28.31 14.99
N ALA A 814 -4.95 -28.74 16.16
CA ALA A 814 -5.74 -29.95 16.36
C ALA A 814 -6.99 -29.56 17.17
N GLY A 815 -8.16 -29.59 16.50
CA GLY A 815 -9.44 -29.26 17.11
C GLY A 815 -10.17 -30.50 17.64
N ILE A 816 -10.98 -30.29 18.68
CA ILE A 816 -12.03 -31.23 19.08
C ILE A 816 -13.39 -30.54 19.15
N SER A 817 -14.42 -31.32 18.87
CA SER A 817 -15.82 -31.01 19.16
C SER A 817 -16.36 -32.02 20.16
N GLY A 818 -17.23 -31.60 21.07
CA GLY A 818 -17.84 -32.48 22.07
C GLY A 818 -17.59 -32.04 23.51
N THR A 819 -18.37 -32.63 24.41
CA THR A 819 -18.41 -32.26 25.83
C THR A 819 -17.59 -33.17 26.74
N ALA A 820 -17.13 -34.31 26.21
CA ALA A 820 -16.21 -35.21 26.90
C ALA A 820 -14.75 -34.81 26.63
N TYR A 821 -13.90 -34.94 27.65
CA TYR A 821 -12.47 -34.75 27.48
C TYR A 821 -11.91 -35.71 26.44
N THR A 822 -11.31 -35.14 25.39
CA THR A 822 -10.68 -35.87 24.30
C THR A 822 -9.28 -35.31 24.09
N GLN A 823 -8.30 -36.21 23.94
CA GLN A 823 -6.91 -35.78 23.74
C GLN A 823 -6.70 -35.30 22.30
N ALA A 824 -6.38 -34.02 22.13
CA ALA A 824 -5.85 -33.48 20.89
C ALA A 824 -4.33 -33.61 20.88
N TRP A 825 -3.73 -33.84 19.73
CA TRP A 825 -2.27 -33.87 19.60
C TRP A 825 -1.79 -33.41 18.23
N ILE A 826 -0.58 -32.86 18.19
CA ILE A 826 0.15 -32.47 16.98
C ILE A 826 1.57 -33.00 17.11
N GLN A 827 2.05 -33.72 16.10
CA GLN A 827 3.43 -34.16 15.97
C GLN A 827 4.10 -33.37 14.84
N PHE A 828 5.35 -32.93 15.05
CA PHE A 828 6.08 -32.13 14.06
C PHE A 828 7.58 -32.33 14.18
N THR A 829 8.33 -31.95 13.15
CA THR A 829 9.80 -31.78 13.18
C THR A 829 10.11 -30.29 13.30
N ALA A 830 10.82 -29.88 14.35
CA ALA A 830 11.21 -28.49 14.53
C ALA A 830 12.19 -28.08 13.41
N SER A 831 11.95 -26.95 12.75
CA SER A 831 12.87 -26.38 11.75
C SER A 831 13.60 -25.14 12.27
N SER A 832 13.40 -24.82 13.55
CA SER A 832 14.06 -23.75 14.30
C SER A 832 14.24 -24.21 15.75
N ASN A 833 14.94 -23.42 16.57
CA ASN A 833 15.22 -23.78 17.97
C ASN A 833 14.15 -23.28 18.96
N THR A 834 13.04 -22.72 18.48
CA THR A 834 11.94 -22.26 19.32
C THR A 834 10.59 -22.54 18.66
N VAL A 835 9.57 -22.82 19.47
CA VAL A 835 8.17 -22.88 19.05
C VAL A 835 7.29 -22.17 20.09
N SER A 836 6.07 -21.81 19.71
CA SER A 836 5.04 -21.40 20.66
C SER A 836 3.87 -22.36 20.61
N VAL A 837 3.21 -22.55 21.75
CA VAL A 837 2.05 -23.43 21.91
C VAL A 837 0.87 -22.59 22.37
N TYR A 838 -0.31 -22.83 21.81
CA TYR A 838 -1.53 -22.16 22.24
C TYR A 838 -2.72 -23.10 22.35
N THR A 839 -3.73 -22.65 23.09
CA THR A 839 -5.09 -23.19 23.04
C THR A 839 -6.04 -22.08 22.64
N SER A 840 -7.05 -22.40 21.84
CA SER A 840 -8.01 -21.42 21.33
C SER A 840 -9.43 -21.96 21.30
N PHE A 841 -10.40 -21.06 21.45
CA PHE A 841 -11.83 -21.30 21.32
C PHE A 841 -12.37 -20.30 20.31
N TYR A 842 -12.82 -20.80 19.16
CA TYR A 842 -13.21 -19.98 18.01
C TYR A 842 -14.34 -19.00 18.35
N LYS A 843 -14.27 -17.80 17.75
CA LYS A 843 -15.20 -16.68 17.99
C LYS A 843 -16.66 -17.05 17.77
N ASP A 844 -17.54 -16.32 18.46
CA ASP A 844 -19.01 -16.40 18.32
C ASP A 844 -19.63 -17.80 18.57
N GLN A 845 -18.86 -18.73 19.17
CA GLN A 845 -19.36 -20.05 19.52
C GLN A 845 -20.10 -20.03 20.85
N ALA A 846 -21.16 -20.83 20.98
CA ALA A 846 -21.87 -20.97 22.23
C ALA A 846 -21.03 -21.74 23.28
N GLY A 847 -21.05 -21.27 24.53
CA GLY A 847 -20.37 -21.93 25.64
C GLY A 847 -18.89 -21.57 25.76
N ASN A 848 -18.10 -22.48 26.34
CA ASN A 848 -16.68 -22.26 26.63
C ASN A 848 -15.87 -23.49 26.19
N GLY A 849 -14.63 -23.24 25.79
CA GLY A 849 -13.61 -24.24 25.58
C GLY A 849 -12.80 -24.49 26.84
N TYR A 850 -12.33 -25.72 27.01
CA TYR A 850 -11.51 -26.10 28.15
C TYR A 850 -10.29 -26.90 27.70
N ALA A 851 -9.15 -26.66 28.35
CA ALA A 851 -7.92 -27.38 28.09
C ALA A 851 -7.22 -27.76 29.40
N ASP A 852 -6.67 -28.97 29.47
CA ASP A 852 -5.94 -29.48 30.63
C ASP A 852 -4.86 -30.51 30.19
N GLN A 853 -3.86 -30.75 31.04
CA GLN A 853 -2.80 -31.73 30.85
C GLN A 853 -2.01 -31.54 29.55
N LEU A 854 -1.66 -30.28 29.25
CA LEU A 854 -0.86 -29.93 28.08
C LEU A 854 0.60 -30.37 28.24
N THR A 855 1.10 -31.07 27.24
CA THR A 855 2.49 -31.53 27.18
C THR A 855 3.11 -31.28 25.81
N LEU A 856 4.36 -30.81 25.79
CA LEU A 856 5.22 -30.79 24.61
C LEU A 856 6.46 -31.62 24.93
N VAL A 857 6.65 -32.74 24.25
CA VAL A 857 7.75 -33.67 24.50
C VAL A 857 8.49 -34.03 23.22
N GLU A 858 9.81 -34.23 23.29
CA GLU A 858 10.57 -34.79 22.17
C GLU A 858 10.15 -36.25 21.98
N VAL A 859 9.95 -36.65 20.71
CA VAL A 859 9.59 -38.01 20.31
C VAL A 859 10.62 -38.58 19.33
N PRO A 860 10.74 -39.91 19.21
CA PRO A 860 11.81 -40.57 18.45
C PRO A 860 11.78 -40.37 16.94
#